data_AF-A0A7W7T4X9-F1
#
_entry.id   AF-A0A7W7T4X9-F1
#
_cell.length_a   1.000
_cell.length_b   1.000
_cell.length_c   1.000
_cell.angle_alpha   90.00
_cell.angle_beta   90.00
_cell.angle_gamma   90.00
#
_symmetry.space_group_name_H-M   'P 1'
#
loop_
_entity.id
_entity.type
_entity.pdbx_description
1 polymer ?
#
loop_
_entity_poly.entity_id
_entity_poly.type
_entity_poly.pdbx_seq_one_letter_code
_entity_poly.pdbx_strand_id
1 'polypeptide(L)'
;MRVGVLGPLQVTDGDVPVAIGGARLRVLLVRLAMAPGRVVTVEEIVDALWPDGTAQPADAVSAVRSLVSRLRRALPDAGALGSAAAGYRLDVPADDVDSHRFDRLAREARRALGSGDADGARVRLAEALDLWRGPALADAATLPFATGYVAGLDEARLGAVEDLAEADLLSGRTDHLVAGLTDLAARHPLRERTRALLLRTLAAVGRPAEALAAYEDARRALADELGADPGPDLREAYLEVLRAEPARRPRTGGVRAPLTSLVGREREVVAIGEDLAAHRLVTLVGPGGAGKTRLATEIAAKAPSVWLVELASVTDAADLVPAVLGVLALREPTRTVDIPLPSADPLARAVEVLSHAGALLVLDNCEHLLDASARFAAELLGRCPRLRVLCTSREPLGVTGEAVRPVPPLDVAGPDAPVDALSSGAAVVLFAERAAAVRSGFAVTPDNAAVVAEVCRRLDGLPLAIELAAARLRALSVEQLAERLDDRFRLLTGGSRTALPRHRTLHAVVAWSWDLLDDDERDFAERLAVYAGGVEADTAEALVGDRALDLLTALVDKSLLQVVEAPRPRYRMLETIREYGLERLAETGRVAAAHAAHAAFFRDLAESAEPHLRTADQVRWINRLDAERDNLLAALHFTTAGGDVDTTIRLSAALGLFWTMRGSSPDAIGWLRLALGLPGGPRPQRLAVEAFLLLNLIIAGGFEELAAHTASLRVVAEGAVDYPDHPFLPLVGPLIGLITDDYLAANEALAPAEGHPDPWTRAMLDTFRCGLLENIGDMAGAREVAERAIDGFRVVGDRFGLAQLLTEVAPVYQAFGEVDRAVAALEEAVRLRRELDPDDDLPFERMMLAATRAVAGDVDRARAECRASSLPAFEGPTAYAPVVMATLTLGNLARYEGDLAEAGREYRRAADASARTPHVPQFSALVAVGFAHLAAAKGDLETAGEQARTAVAHALAAKDMPVLARSAVAVARLRLLSGDAAGAARVLGVAARLRGAPDPRDPDVIAVADLSRADIGDAAYDLAYAAGLALDREDAVKLVDEDRASGRSNPPVKWGFR
;
A
#
# COMPACT_ATOMS: atom_id res chain seq x y z
N MET A 1 -58.00 -7.30 -5.93
CA MET A 1 -57.93 -6.27 -6.99
C MET A 1 -56.69 -5.42 -6.79
N ARG A 2 -55.86 -5.20 -7.82
CA ARG A 2 -54.71 -4.27 -7.80
C ARG A 2 -54.92 -3.14 -8.81
N VAL A 3 -54.48 -1.94 -8.45
CA VAL A 3 -54.57 -0.75 -9.31
C VAL A 3 -53.18 -0.22 -9.59
N GLY A 4 -52.79 -0.27 -10.85
CA GLY A 4 -51.52 0.20 -11.32
C GLY A 4 -51.61 1.59 -11.95
N VAL A 5 -50.94 2.58 -11.38
CA VAL A 5 -50.90 3.98 -11.82
C VAL A 5 -49.48 4.50 -12.10
N LEU A 6 -48.42 3.70 -11.84
CA LEU A 6 -47.04 3.99 -12.23
C LEU A 6 -46.80 3.67 -13.73
N GLY A 7 -47.59 4.28 -14.60
CA GLY A 7 -47.68 3.99 -16.03
C GLY A 7 -49.12 4.18 -16.53
N PRO A 8 -49.48 3.62 -17.70
CA PRO A 8 -50.87 3.50 -18.10
C PRO A 8 -51.69 2.75 -17.03
N LEU A 9 -52.89 3.25 -16.74
CA LEU A 9 -53.80 2.67 -15.76
C LEU A 9 -54.11 1.22 -16.12
N GLN A 10 -53.75 0.34 -15.20
CA GLN A 10 -54.00 -1.09 -15.25
C GLN A 10 -54.77 -1.50 -13.99
N VAL A 11 -55.81 -2.31 -14.15
CA VAL A 11 -56.52 -2.91 -13.02
C VAL A 11 -56.44 -4.42 -13.20
N THR A 12 -56.11 -5.16 -12.16
CA THR A 12 -56.11 -6.63 -12.19
C THR A 12 -56.93 -7.22 -11.06
N ASP A 13 -57.50 -8.40 -11.30
CA ASP A 13 -58.03 -9.27 -10.26
C ASP A 13 -57.16 -10.53 -10.16
N GLY A 14 -56.35 -10.60 -9.10
CA GLY A 14 -55.16 -11.46 -9.12
C GLY A 14 -54.26 -11.09 -10.31
N ASP A 15 -54.04 -12.05 -11.20
CA ASP A 15 -53.22 -11.89 -12.41
C ASP A 15 -54.05 -11.59 -13.67
N VAL A 16 -55.38 -11.48 -13.56
CA VAL A 16 -56.28 -11.26 -14.71
C VAL A 16 -56.50 -9.76 -14.94
N PRO A 17 -56.17 -9.21 -16.13
CA PRO A 17 -56.42 -7.81 -16.44
C PRO A 17 -57.92 -7.48 -16.56
N VAL A 18 -58.33 -6.33 -16.02
CA VAL A 18 -59.69 -5.81 -16.09
C VAL A 18 -59.72 -4.50 -16.89
N ALA A 19 -60.54 -4.49 -17.94
CA ALA A 19 -60.64 -3.36 -18.85
C ALA A 19 -61.52 -2.24 -18.29
N ILE A 20 -60.93 -1.08 -18.02
CA ILE A 20 -61.66 0.14 -17.65
C ILE A 20 -61.88 0.99 -18.91
N GLY A 21 -63.07 0.89 -19.49
CA GLY A 21 -63.43 1.57 -20.73
C GLY A 21 -63.76 3.06 -20.52
N GLY A 22 -63.08 3.94 -21.26
CA GLY A 22 -63.40 5.37 -21.35
C GLY A 22 -62.54 6.29 -20.48
N ALA A 23 -62.02 7.36 -21.08
CA ALA A 23 -61.04 8.28 -20.46
C ALA A 23 -61.49 8.83 -19.10
N ARG A 24 -62.74 9.29 -18.97
CA ARG A 24 -63.27 9.82 -17.69
C ARG A 24 -63.39 8.78 -16.58
N LEU A 25 -63.63 7.50 -16.91
CA LEU A 25 -63.66 6.43 -15.90
C LEU A 25 -62.25 6.08 -15.43
N ARG A 26 -61.27 6.13 -16.33
CA ARG A 26 -59.85 5.96 -16.01
C ARG A 26 -59.36 7.08 -15.09
N VAL A 27 -59.66 8.34 -15.42
CA VAL A 27 -59.31 9.52 -14.60
C VAL A 27 -59.96 9.45 -13.21
N LEU A 28 -61.25 9.09 -13.13
CA LEU A 28 -61.95 8.91 -11.85
C LEU A 28 -61.26 7.87 -10.98
N LEU A 29 -60.89 6.72 -11.55
CA LEU A 29 -60.21 5.67 -10.81
C LEU A 29 -58.81 6.12 -10.37
N VAL A 30 -58.04 6.79 -11.24
CA VAL A 30 -56.74 7.37 -10.88
C VAL A 30 -56.88 8.34 -9.71
N ARG A 31 -57.83 9.27 -9.75
CA ARG A 31 -58.05 10.26 -8.67
C ARG A 31 -58.35 9.60 -7.32
N LEU A 32 -59.13 8.53 -7.33
CA LEU A 32 -59.46 7.77 -6.12
C LEU A 32 -58.28 6.90 -5.64
N ALA A 33 -57.52 6.32 -6.57
CA ALA A 33 -56.34 5.49 -6.28
C ALA A 33 -55.18 6.29 -5.68
N MET A 34 -55.10 7.61 -5.91
CA MET A 34 -54.12 8.48 -5.24
C MET A 34 -54.45 8.77 -3.77
N ALA A 35 -55.61 8.32 -3.28
CA ALA A 35 -56.02 8.47 -1.90
C ALA A 35 -56.82 7.22 -1.42
N PRO A 36 -56.20 6.02 -1.44
CA PRO A 36 -56.89 4.78 -1.11
C PRO A 36 -57.42 4.84 0.33
N GLY A 37 -58.65 4.36 0.54
CA GLY A 37 -59.36 4.42 1.82
C GLY A 37 -59.88 5.81 2.23
N ARG A 38 -59.42 6.91 1.62
CA ARG A 38 -59.88 8.28 1.92
C ARG A 38 -61.09 8.64 1.06
N VAL A 39 -62.05 9.34 1.68
CA VAL A 39 -63.17 9.93 0.94
C VAL A 39 -62.67 11.12 0.12
N VAL A 40 -62.80 11.02 -1.20
CA VAL A 40 -62.63 12.12 -2.14
C VAL A 40 -64.01 12.74 -2.38
N THR A 41 -64.12 14.04 -2.15
CA THR A 41 -65.39 14.76 -2.24
C THR A 41 -65.90 14.83 -3.68
N VAL A 42 -67.21 15.05 -3.84
CA VAL A 42 -67.80 15.22 -5.18
C VAL A 42 -67.18 16.42 -5.90
N GLU A 43 -66.87 17.50 -5.18
CA GLU A 43 -66.20 18.70 -5.70
C GLU A 43 -64.81 18.35 -6.25
N GLU A 44 -63.95 17.70 -5.46
CA GLU A 44 -62.62 17.26 -5.92
C GLU A 44 -62.66 16.28 -7.11
N ILE A 45 -63.72 15.47 -7.20
CA ILE A 45 -63.93 14.57 -8.35
C ILE A 45 -64.35 15.35 -9.59
N VAL A 46 -65.23 16.35 -9.43
CA VAL A 46 -65.66 17.22 -10.53
C VAL A 46 -64.48 17.99 -11.08
N ASP A 47 -63.67 18.60 -10.21
CA ASP A 47 -62.49 19.36 -10.61
C ASP A 47 -61.46 18.50 -11.35
N ALA A 48 -61.29 17.24 -10.93
CA ALA A 48 -60.39 16.29 -11.59
C ALA A 48 -60.89 15.84 -12.98
N LEU A 49 -62.22 15.72 -13.15
CA LEU A 49 -62.83 15.21 -14.39
C LEU A 49 -63.14 16.29 -15.42
N TRP A 50 -63.37 17.52 -14.96
CA TRP A 50 -63.73 18.69 -15.78
C TRP A 50 -62.98 19.93 -15.27
N PRO A 51 -61.66 20.03 -15.51
CA PRO A 51 -60.89 21.20 -15.12
C PRO A 51 -61.36 22.46 -15.87
N ASP A 52 -61.06 23.63 -15.30
CA ASP A 52 -61.44 24.95 -15.83
C ASP A 52 -61.19 25.08 -17.34
N GLY A 53 -62.23 25.49 -18.08
CA GLY A 53 -62.21 25.60 -19.53
C GLY A 53 -62.78 24.39 -20.30
N THR A 54 -63.16 23.31 -19.62
CA THR A 54 -63.93 22.20 -20.21
C THR A 54 -65.44 22.36 -19.93
N ALA A 55 -66.30 21.96 -20.87
CA ALA A 55 -67.76 22.07 -20.70
C ALA A 55 -68.25 21.12 -19.59
N GLN A 56 -68.42 21.66 -18.39
CA GLN A 56 -68.97 20.95 -17.23
C GLN A 56 -70.46 20.60 -17.48
N PRO A 57 -70.93 19.41 -17.07
CA PRO A 57 -72.36 19.06 -17.17
C PRO A 57 -73.21 19.99 -16.30
N ALA A 58 -74.42 20.34 -16.77
CA ALA A 58 -75.37 21.18 -16.03
C ALA A 58 -75.75 20.62 -14.64
N ASP A 59 -75.69 19.28 -14.48
CA ASP A 59 -75.78 18.60 -13.18
C ASP A 59 -74.55 17.69 -12.99
N ALA A 60 -73.48 18.29 -12.46
CA ALA A 60 -72.21 17.60 -12.22
C ALA A 60 -72.33 16.46 -11.19
N VAL A 61 -73.23 16.59 -10.19
CA VAL A 61 -73.45 15.56 -9.16
C VAL A 61 -74.06 14.31 -9.76
N SER A 62 -75.08 14.45 -10.61
CA SER A 62 -75.68 13.32 -11.32
C SER A 62 -74.70 12.70 -12.34
N ALA A 63 -73.86 13.50 -12.98
CA ALA A 63 -72.81 13.01 -13.88
C ALA A 63 -71.75 12.16 -13.15
N VAL A 64 -71.29 12.60 -11.97
CA VAL A 64 -70.38 11.82 -11.10
C VAL A 64 -71.05 10.53 -10.65
N ARG A 65 -72.31 10.56 -10.19
CA ARG A 65 -73.06 9.34 -9.83
C ARG A 65 -73.14 8.32 -10.96
N SER A 66 -73.35 8.79 -12.20
CA SER A 66 -73.38 7.94 -13.39
C SER A 66 -72.00 7.32 -13.70
N LEU A 67 -70.92 8.09 -13.59
CA LEU A 67 -69.55 7.59 -13.76
C LEU A 67 -69.19 6.57 -12.68
N VAL A 68 -69.50 6.84 -11.40
CA VAL A 68 -69.30 5.91 -10.30
C VAL A 68 -70.09 4.61 -10.51
N SER A 69 -71.36 4.70 -10.93
CA SER A 69 -72.17 3.50 -11.21
C SER A 69 -71.59 2.66 -12.34
N ARG A 70 -71.00 3.29 -13.37
CA ARG A 70 -70.33 2.56 -14.45
C ARG A 70 -69.00 1.97 -14.01
N LEU A 71 -68.23 2.70 -13.20
CA LEU A 71 -66.98 2.20 -12.63
C LEU A 71 -67.23 0.98 -11.75
N ARG A 72 -68.25 0.99 -10.87
CA ARG A 72 -68.63 -0.18 -10.05
C ARG A 72 -68.91 -1.45 -10.85
N ARG A 73 -69.50 -1.30 -12.05
CA ARG A 73 -69.80 -2.44 -12.93
C ARG A 73 -68.57 -2.95 -13.66
N ALA A 74 -67.56 -2.09 -13.85
CA ALA A 74 -66.33 -2.43 -14.55
C ALA A 74 -65.26 -3.01 -13.60
N LEU A 75 -65.34 -2.72 -12.30
CA LEU A 75 -64.43 -3.26 -11.30
C LEU A 75 -64.77 -4.73 -10.97
N PRO A 76 -63.77 -5.58 -10.65
CA PRO A 76 -63.98 -6.97 -10.26
C PRO A 76 -64.80 -7.11 -8.96
N ASP A 77 -64.63 -6.18 -8.03
CA ASP A 77 -65.45 -6.06 -6.82
C ASP A 77 -66.12 -4.68 -6.77
N ALA A 78 -67.45 -4.67 -6.92
CA ALA A 78 -68.24 -3.45 -6.81
C ALA A 78 -68.21 -2.84 -5.40
N GLY A 79 -67.92 -3.66 -4.37
CA GLY A 79 -67.77 -3.26 -2.97
C GLY A 79 -66.52 -2.43 -2.71
N ALA A 80 -65.50 -2.53 -3.56
CA ALA A 80 -64.26 -1.75 -3.46
C ALA A 80 -64.48 -0.24 -3.70
N LEU A 81 -65.65 0.19 -4.22
CA LEU A 81 -65.97 1.61 -4.41
C LEU A 81 -67.06 2.06 -3.41
N GLY A 82 -66.62 2.52 -2.24
CA GLY A 82 -67.47 2.97 -1.14
C GLY A 82 -68.11 4.34 -1.41
N SER A 83 -69.38 4.48 -1.00
CA SER A 83 -70.08 5.77 -0.95
C SER A 83 -70.03 6.34 0.47
N ALA A 84 -69.76 7.63 0.59
CA ALA A 84 -69.82 8.38 1.84
C ALA A 84 -70.69 9.63 1.66
N ALA A 85 -71.08 10.27 2.78
CA ALA A 85 -72.00 11.42 2.75
C ALA A 85 -71.53 12.58 1.85
N ALA A 86 -70.21 12.80 1.75
CA ALA A 86 -69.62 13.90 0.99
C ALA A 86 -68.93 13.47 -0.33
N GLY A 87 -68.90 12.18 -0.68
CA GLY A 87 -68.13 11.70 -1.83
C GLY A 87 -67.94 10.19 -1.93
N TYR A 88 -66.83 9.77 -2.51
CA TYR A 88 -66.52 8.37 -2.82
C TYR A 88 -65.10 8.01 -2.39
N ARG A 89 -64.88 6.73 -2.06
CA ARG A 89 -63.55 6.21 -1.71
C ARG A 89 -63.28 4.90 -2.41
N LEU A 90 -62.03 4.64 -2.76
CA LEU A 90 -61.57 3.32 -3.18
C LEU A 90 -61.12 2.55 -1.93
N ASP A 91 -61.93 1.58 -1.50
CA ASP A 91 -61.74 0.76 -0.30
C ASP A 91 -60.86 -0.45 -0.63
N VAL A 92 -59.58 -0.17 -0.90
CA VAL A 92 -58.53 -1.17 -1.13
C VAL A 92 -57.37 -0.92 -0.16
N PRO A 93 -56.62 -1.96 0.25
CA PRO A 93 -55.35 -1.78 0.92
C PRO A 93 -54.44 -0.84 0.12
N ALA A 94 -53.74 0.08 0.79
CA ALA A 94 -52.84 1.01 0.10
C ALA A 94 -51.80 0.26 -0.75
N ASP A 95 -51.29 -0.88 -0.26
CA ASP A 95 -50.30 -1.71 -0.96
C ASP A 95 -50.83 -2.39 -2.25
N ASP A 96 -52.15 -2.42 -2.45
CA ASP A 96 -52.76 -2.87 -3.72
C ASP A 96 -52.76 -1.77 -4.80
N VAL A 97 -52.34 -0.55 -4.45
CA VAL A 97 -52.03 0.53 -5.39
C VAL A 97 -50.51 0.62 -5.57
N ASP A 98 -50.03 0.47 -6.80
CA ASP A 98 -48.58 0.35 -7.08
C ASP A 98 -47.75 1.57 -6.63
N SER A 99 -48.30 2.79 -6.69
CA SER A 99 -47.65 4.01 -6.20
C SER A 99 -47.40 4.00 -4.68
N HIS A 100 -48.34 3.48 -3.91
CA HIS A 100 -48.22 3.36 -2.45
C HIS A 100 -47.31 2.19 -2.06
N ARG A 101 -47.37 1.07 -2.80
CA ARG A 101 -46.43 -0.05 -2.62
C ARG A 101 -45.00 0.37 -2.93
N PHE A 102 -44.80 1.13 -4.01
CA PHE A 102 -43.51 1.72 -4.37
C PHE A 102 -42.94 2.58 -3.23
N ASP A 103 -43.74 3.50 -2.69
CA ASP A 103 -43.33 4.36 -1.57
C ASP A 103 -42.96 3.55 -0.32
N ARG A 104 -43.73 2.50 0.00
CA ARG A 104 -43.40 1.60 1.12
C ARG A 104 -42.07 0.89 0.89
N LEU A 105 -41.88 0.26 -0.27
CA LEU A 105 -40.64 -0.47 -0.60
C LEU A 105 -39.42 0.46 -0.60
N ALA A 106 -39.54 1.66 -1.17
CA ALA A 106 -38.47 2.66 -1.16
C ALA A 106 -38.13 3.10 0.27
N ARG A 107 -39.12 3.33 1.14
CA ARG A 107 -38.89 3.65 2.56
C ARG A 107 -38.24 2.51 3.33
N GLU A 108 -38.65 1.27 3.09
CA GLU A 108 -38.04 0.09 3.70
C GLU A 108 -36.60 -0.10 3.25
N ALA A 109 -36.31 0.12 1.96
CA ALA A 109 -34.96 0.06 1.42
C ALA A 109 -34.04 1.12 2.03
N ARG A 110 -34.51 2.36 2.18
CA ARG A 110 -33.73 3.42 2.87
C ARG A 110 -33.41 3.08 4.32
N ARG A 111 -34.35 2.43 5.03
CA ARG A 111 -34.08 1.94 6.39
C ARG A 111 -33.03 0.83 6.38
N ALA A 112 -33.13 -0.10 5.42
CA ALA A 112 -32.15 -1.18 5.27
C ALA A 112 -30.73 -0.63 4.98
N LEU A 113 -30.61 0.36 4.08
CA LEU A 113 -29.38 1.11 3.83
C LEU A 113 -28.84 1.76 5.11
N GLY A 114 -29.69 2.47 5.87
CA GLY A 114 -29.30 3.09 7.14
C GLY A 114 -28.85 2.10 8.22
N SER A 115 -29.23 0.83 8.13
CA SER A 115 -28.77 -0.25 9.01
C SER A 115 -27.62 -1.10 8.45
N GLY A 116 -27.10 -0.77 7.25
CA GLY A 116 -26.00 -1.49 6.59
C GLY A 116 -26.40 -2.75 5.82
N ASP A 117 -27.71 -3.02 5.62
CA ASP A 117 -28.21 -4.15 4.81
C ASP A 117 -28.37 -3.73 3.34
N ALA A 118 -27.24 -3.60 2.65
CA ALA A 118 -27.21 -3.16 1.24
C ALA A 118 -27.88 -4.16 0.29
N ASP A 119 -27.69 -5.48 0.49
CA ASP A 119 -28.32 -6.50 -0.35
C ASP A 119 -29.84 -6.55 -0.16
N GLY A 120 -30.33 -6.44 1.08
CA GLY A 120 -31.75 -6.36 1.36
C GLY A 120 -32.40 -5.07 0.86
N ALA A 121 -31.68 -3.95 0.85
CA ALA A 121 -32.14 -2.71 0.23
C ALA A 121 -32.27 -2.84 -1.29
N ARG A 122 -31.25 -3.41 -1.94
CA ARG A 122 -31.21 -3.63 -3.40
C ARG A 122 -32.39 -4.47 -3.88
N VAL A 123 -32.70 -5.59 -3.22
CA VAL A 123 -33.83 -6.46 -3.59
C VAL A 123 -35.15 -5.68 -3.56
N ARG A 124 -35.38 -4.88 -2.51
CA ARG A 124 -36.60 -4.07 -2.36
C ARG A 124 -36.67 -2.93 -3.38
N LEU A 125 -35.55 -2.30 -3.72
CA LEU A 125 -35.48 -1.23 -4.72
C LEU A 125 -35.69 -1.76 -6.14
N ALA A 126 -35.15 -2.94 -6.47
CA ALA A 126 -35.43 -3.61 -7.72
C ALA A 126 -36.92 -3.92 -7.85
N GLU A 127 -37.53 -4.51 -6.80
CA GLU A 127 -38.97 -4.76 -6.76
C GLU A 127 -39.79 -3.46 -6.90
N ALA A 128 -39.37 -2.38 -6.25
CA ALA A 128 -40.04 -1.09 -6.34
C ALA A 128 -39.97 -0.51 -7.75
N LEU A 129 -38.79 -0.51 -8.38
CA LEU A 129 -38.58 0.04 -9.71
C LEU A 129 -39.28 -0.79 -10.80
N ASP A 130 -39.41 -2.11 -10.62
CA ASP A 130 -40.18 -3.00 -11.52
C ASP A 130 -41.68 -2.69 -11.55
N LEU A 131 -42.22 -1.97 -10.56
CA LEU A 131 -43.61 -1.51 -10.58
C LEU A 131 -43.86 -0.44 -11.65
N TRP A 132 -42.81 0.25 -12.13
CA TRP A 132 -42.92 1.32 -13.12
C TRP A 132 -43.03 0.75 -14.53
N ARG A 133 -44.12 1.07 -15.21
CA ARG A 133 -44.44 0.63 -16.59
C ARG A 133 -44.43 1.78 -17.61
N GLY A 134 -44.06 2.98 -17.19
CA GLY A 134 -44.05 4.19 -18.02
C GLY A 134 -44.06 5.48 -17.19
N PRO A 135 -44.44 6.62 -17.78
CA PRO A 135 -44.65 7.87 -17.04
C PRO A 135 -45.75 7.73 -15.97
N ALA A 136 -45.58 8.36 -14.81
CA ALA A 136 -46.57 8.31 -13.74
C ALA A 136 -47.92 8.87 -14.22
N LEU A 137 -49.00 8.21 -13.81
CA LEU A 137 -50.38 8.62 -14.09
C LEU A 137 -50.65 8.88 -15.59
N ALA A 138 -50.14 8.05 -16.50
CA ALA A 138 -50.13 8.35 -17.94
C ALA A 138 -51.50 8.74 -18.54
N ASP A 139 -52.61 8.21 -18.00
CA ASP A 139 -53.98 8.56 -18.44
C ASP A 139 -54.53 9.89 -17.89
N ALA A 140 -53.84 10.49 -16.91
CA ALA A 140 -54.26 11.71 -16.22
C ALA A 140 -53.13 12.77 -16.13
N ALA A 141 -51.93 12.49 -16.63
CA ALA A 141 -50.73 13.30 -16.41
C ALA A 141 -50.86 14.77 -16.85
N THR A 142 -51.72 15.06 -17.84
CA THR A 142 -51.97 16.42 -18.34
C THR A 142 -53.03 17.18 -17.55
N LEU A 143 -53.69 16.55 -16.58
CA LEU A 143 -54.77 17.15 -15.80
C LEU A 143 -54.20 17.91 -14.57
N PRO A 144 -54.75 19.08 -14.22
CA PRO A 144 -54.20 19.92 -13.15
C PRO A 144 -54.03 19.23 -11.80
N PHE A 145 -54.97 18.35 -11.41
CA PHE A 145 -54.88 17.63 -10.14
C PHE A 145 -53.70 16.66 -10.08
N ALA A 146 -53.24 16.17 -11.23
CA ALA A 146 -52.20 15.14 -11.31
C ALA A 146 -50.79 15.73 -11.28
N THR A 147 -50.61 17.02 -11.60
CA THR A 147 -49.29 17.66 -11.75
C THR A 147 -48.39 17.47 -10.51
N GLY A 148 -48.92 17.74 -9.31
CA GLY A 148 -48.17 17.57 -8.07
C GLY A 148 -47.84 16.10 -7.75
N TYR A 149 -48.75 15.18 -8.08
CA TYR A 149 -48.53 13.75 -7.89
C TYR A 149 -47.48 13.19 -8.85
N VAL A 150 -47.52 13.59 -10.13
CA VAL A 150 -46.53 13.19 -11.14
C VAL A 150 -45.14 13.66 -10.71
N ALA A 151 -45.00 14.95 -10.37
CA ALA A 151 -43.72 15.50 -9.93
C ALA A 151 -43.18 14.78 -8.67
N GLY A 152 -44.03 14.52 -7.68
CA GLY A 152 -43.62 13.80 -6.47
C GLY A 152 -43.24 12.34 -6.73
N LEU A 153 -43.95 11.65 -7.62
CA LEU A 153 -43.65 10.26 -7.99
C LEU A 153 -42.36 10.16 -8.82
N ASP A 154 -42.15 11.08 -9.76
CA ASP A 154 -40.92 11.12 -10.57
C ASP A 154 -39.70 11.45 -9.69
N GLU A 155 -39.83 12.37 -8.74
CA GLU A 155 -38.80 12.67 -7.74
C GLU A 155 -38.51 11.45 -6.84
N ALA A 156 -39.56 10.74 -6.40
CA ALA A 156 -39.40 9.52 -5.61
C ALA A 156 -38.75 8.38 -6.42
N ARG A 157 -39.04 8.29 -7.72
CA ARG A 157 -38.39 7.35 -8.65
C ARG A 157 -36.90 7.65 -8.79
N LEU A 158 -36.54 8.91 -8.99
CA LEU A 158 -35.15 9.35 -9.07
C LEU A 158 -34.41 9.00 -7.77
N GLY A 159 -35.00 9.31 -6.61
CA GLY A 159 -34.43 8.92 -5.33
C GLY A 159 -34.24 7.41 -5.17
N ALA A 160 -35.19 6.58 -5.64
CA ALA A 160 -35.05 5.13 -5.59
C ALA A 160 -33.94 4.59 -6.53
N VAL A 161 -33.70 5.25 -7.68
CA VAL A 161 -32.56 4.94 -8.56
C VAL A 161 -31.24 5.31 -7.88
N GLU A 162 -31.17 6.47 -7.23
CA GLU A 162 -29.99 6.89 -6.45
C GLU A 162 -29.72 5.93 -5.28
N ASP A 163 -30.77 5.53 -4.54
CA ASP A 163 -30.67 4.56 -3.43
C ASP A 163 -30.21 3.17 -3.95
N LEU A 164 -30.62 2.76 -5.16
CA LEU A 164 -30.19 1.48 -5.75
C LEU A 164 -28.72 1.53 -6.15
N ALA A 165 -28.28 2.65 -6.75
CA ALA A 165 -26.89 2.86 -7.09
C ALA A 165 -25.99 2.88 -5.83
N GLU A 166 -26.47 3.49 -4.74
CA GLU A 166 -25.78 3.47 -3.45
C GLU A 166 -25.69 2.05 -2.86
N ALA A 167 -26.77 1.26 -2.93
CA ALA A 167 -26.76 -0.14 -2.51
C ALA A 167 -25.76 -0.99 -3.31
N ASP A 168 -25.72 -0.82 -4.63
CA ASP A 168 -24.78 -1.53 -5.50
C ASP A 168 -23.32 -1.09 -5.25
N LEU A 169 -23.08 0.20 -5.02
CA LEU A 169 -21.77 0.73 -4.65
C LEU A 169 -21.26 0.15 -3.32
N LEU A 170 -22.11 0.13 -2.28
CA LEU A 170 -21.75 -0.42 -0.95
C LEU A 170 -21.48 -1.93 -1.00
N SER A 171 -22.13 -2.66 -1.89
CA SER A 171 -21.90 -4.09 -2.12
C SER A 171 -20.79 -4.40 -3.13
N GLY A 172 -20.07 -3.38 -3.64
CA GLY A 172 -18.95 -3.55 -4.57
C GLY A 172 -19.36 -3.94 -6.00
N ARG A 173 -20.64 -3.80 -6.37
CA ARG A 173 -21.16 -4.08 -7.72
C ARG A 173 -21.13 -2.81 -8.58
N THR A 174 -19.94 -2.44 -9.04
CA THR A 174 -19.72 -1.13 -9.68
C THR A 174 -19.69 -1.16 -11.21
N ASP A 175 -19.62 -2.34 -11.83
CA ASP A 175 -19.40 -2.53 -13.28
C ASP A 175 -20.42 -1.84 -14.18
N HIS A 176 -21.69 -1.73 -13.74
CA HIS A 176 -22.79 -1.15 -14.51
C HIS A 176 -23.12 0.31 -14.14
N LEU A 177 -22.57 0.83 -13.03
CA LEU A 177 -23.04 2.09 -12.44
C LEU A 177 -22.55 3.34 -13.18
N VAL A 178 -21.32 3.33 -13.70
CA VAL A 178 -20.69 4.53 -14.29
C VAL A 178 -21.52 5.11 -15.44
N ALA A 179 -21.94 4.27 -16.39
CA ALA A 179 -22.70 4.74 -17.55
C ALA A 179 -24.07 5.31 -17.15
N GLY A 180 -24.78 4.63 -16.24
CA GLY A 180 -26.10 5.05 -15.76
C GLY A 180 -26.05 6.35 -14.95
N LEU A 181 -25.10 6.49 -14.03
CA LEU A 181 -24.93 7.71 -13.23
C LEU A 181 -24.42 8.89 -14.07
N THR A 182 -23.59 8.64 -15.09
CA THR A 182 -23.14 9.68 -16.03
C THR A 182 -24.32 10.26 -16.80
N ASP A 183 -25.20 9.40 -17.36
CA ASP A 183 -26.40 9.84 -18.07
C ASP A 183 -27.37 10.58 -17.13
N LEU A 184 -27.55 10.09 -15.90
CA LEU A 184 -28.42 10.73 -14.91
C LEU A 184 -27.90 12.11 -14.49
N ALA A 185 -26.58 12.24 -14.28
CA ALA A 185 -25.90 13.49 -13.96
C ALA A 185 -26.00 14.51 -15.10
N ALA A 186 -25.99 14.06 -16.36
CA ALA A 186 -26.18 14.92 -17.52
C ALA A 186 -27.62 15.43 -17.63
N ARG A 187 -28.62 14.59 -17.32
CA ARG A 187 -30.05 14.98 -17.33
C ARG A 187 -30.44 15.87 -16.14
N HIS A 188 -29.75 15.73 -15.01
CA HIS A 188 -30.01 16.49 -13.78
C HIS A 188 -28.72 17.14 -13.25
N PRO A 189 -28.19 18.18 -13.93
CA PRO A 189 -26.85 18.72 -13.65
C PRO A 189 -26.70 19.28 -12.23
N LEU A 190 -27.76 19.86 -11.67
CA LEU A 190 -27.79 20.46 -10.33
C LEU A 190 -28.03 19.46 -9.19
N ARG A 191 -28.21 18.16 -9.49
CA ARG A 191 -28.54 17.16 -8.48
C ARG A 191 -27.27 16.59 -7.86
N GLU A 192 -26.84 17.22 -6.77
CA GLU A 192 -25.55 16.93 -6.12
C GLU A 192 -25.39 15.48 -5.65
N ARG A 193 -26.46 14.82 -5.19
CA ARG A 193 -26.41 13.42 -4.74
C ARG A 193 -26.00 12.47 -5.87
N THR A 194 -26.60 12.61 -7.05
CA THR A 194 -26.21 11.85 -8.25
C THR A 194 -24.74 12.10 -8.61
N ARG A 195 -24.28 13.35 -8.54
CA ARG A 195 -22.88 13.72 -8.80
C ARG A 195 -21.92 13.07 -7.78
N ALA A 196 -22.27 13.09 -6.49
CA ALA A 196 -21.48 12.47 -5.44
C ALA A 196 -21.37 10.94 -5.63
N LEU A 197 -22.47 10.27 -5.99
CA LEU A 197 -22.48 8.84 -6.32
C LEU A 197 -21.62 8.54 -7.55
N LEU A 198 -21.64 9.39 -8.58
CA LEU A 198 -20.79 9.26 -9.76
C LEU A 198 -19.30 9.37 -9.40
N LEU A 199 -18.91 10.37 -8.59
CA LEU A 199 -17.54 10.54 -8.10
C LEU A 199 -17.06 9.32 -7.34
N ARG A 200 -17.84 8.85 -6.36
CA ARG A 200 -17.51 7.67 -5.55
C ARG A 200 -17.42 6.40 -6.38
N THR A 201 -18.30 6.24 -7.36
CA THR A 201 -18.28 5.10 -8.30
C THR A 201 -17.03 5.15 -9.18
N LEU A 202 -16.72 6.31 -9.78
CA LEU A 202 -15.52 6.50 -10.60
C LEU A 202 -14.24 6.25 -9.81
N ALA A 203 -14.18 6.69 -8.55
CA ALA A 203 -13.09 6.35 -7.65
C ALA A 203 -13.01 4.85 -7.36
N ALA A 204 -14.14 4.21 -7.04
CA ALA A 204 -14.19 2.78 -6.72
C ALA A 204 -13.76 1.88 -7.89
N VAL A 205 -14.01 2.28 -9.15
CA VAL A 205 -13.55 1.55 -10.35
C VAL A 205 -12.14 1.95 -10.81
N GLY A 206 -11.41 2.74 -10.03
CA GLY A 206 -10.02 3.11 -10.33
C GLY A 206 -9.85 4.20 -11.37
N ARG A 207 -10.84 5.11 -11.53
CA ARG A 207 -10.82 6.25 -12.47
C ARG A 207 -10.85 7.60 -11.73
N PRO A 208 -9.91 7.89 -10.80
CA PRO A 208 -9.94 9.10 -9.98
C PRO A 208 -9.77 10.40 -10.79
N ALA A 209 -9.01 10.39 -11.89
CA ALA A 209 -8.86 11.55 -12.77
C ALA A 209 -10.21 11.98 -13.39
N GLU A 210 -11.05 11.01 -13.75
CA GLU A 210 -12.38 11.29 -14.29
C GLU A 210 -13.35 11.73 -13.18
N ALA A 211 -13.19 11.24 -11.95
CA ALA A 211 -13.94 11.74 -10.80
C ALA A 211 -13.63 13.22 -10.51
N LEU A 212 -12.35 13.62 -10.58
CA LEU A 212 -11.94 15.01 -10.41
C LEU A 212 -12.48 15.91 -11.53
N ALA A 213 -12.46 15.43 -12.78
CA ALA A 213 -13.07 16.16 -13.91
C ALA A 213 -14.59 16.32 -13.72
N ALA A 214 -15.28 15.25 -13.30
CA ALA A 214 -16.72 15.28 -13.03
C ALA A 214 -17.09 16.23 -11.87
N TYR A 215 -16.21 16.39 -10.87
CA TYR A 215 -16.37 17.37 -9.80
C TYR A 215 -16.26 18.80 -10.33
N GLU A 216 -15.24 19.10 -11.15
CA GLU A 216 -15.08 20.42 -11.75
C GLU A 216 -16.24 20.79 -12.69
N ASP A 217 -16.78 19.81 -13.43
CA ASP A 217 -18.00 19.99 -14.21
C ASP A 217 -19.20 20.33 -13.32
N ALA A 218 -19.38 19.61 -12.21
CA ALA A 218 -20.47 19.86 -11.25
C ALA A 218 -20.34 21.23 -10.57
N ARG A 219 -19.13 21.61 -10.16
CA ARG A 219 -18.82 22.91 -9.55
C ARG A 219 -19.14 24.06 -10.51
N ARG A 220 -18.77 23.91 -11.79
CA ARG A 220 -19.11 24.90 -12.83
C ARG A 220 -20.62 25.01 -13.04
N ALA A 221 -21.33 23.89 -13.16
CA ALA A 221 -22.79 23.90 -13.34
C ALA A 221 -23.52 24.57 -12.16
N LEU A 222 -23.12 24.30 -10.92
CA LEU A 222 -23.69 24.93 -9.72
C LEU A 222 -23.38 26.43 -9.64
N ALA A 223 -22.15 26.83 -9.99
CA ALA A 223 -21.77 28.24 -10.02
C ALA A 223 -22.52 29.01 -11.11
N ASP A 224 -22.66 28.44 -12.31
CA ASP A 224 -23.27 29.11 -13.46
C ASP A 224 -24.80 29.23 -13.32
N GLU A 225 -25.49 28.19 -12.82
CA GLU A 225 -26.95 28.18 -12.72
C GLU A 225 -27.49 28.70 -11.38
N LEU A 226 -26.77 28.46 -10.27
CA LEU A 226 -27.24 28.79 -8.92
C LEU A 226 -26.37 29.83 -8.20
N GLY A 227 -25.18 30.15 -8.71
CA GLY A 227 -24.23 31.06 -8.03
C GLY A 227 -23.73 30.51 -6.69
N ALA A 228 -23.75 29.19 -6.50
CA ALA A 228 -23.47 28.52 -5.24
C ALA A 228 -22.27 27.58 -5.36
N ASP A 229 -21.53 27.42 -4.27
CA ASP A 229 -20.49 26.41 -4.14
C ASP A 229 -21.09 25.01 -3.90
N PRO A 230 -20.37 23.92 -4.23
CA PRO A 230 -20.78 22.56 -3.94
C PRO A 230 -21.12 22.34 -2.46
N GLY A 231 -22.22 21.64 -2.20
CA GLY A 231 -22.71 21.24 -0.88
C GLY A 231 -21.80 20.25 -0.15
N PRO A 232 -22.10 19.92 1.12
CA PRO A 232 -21.25 19.07 1.96
C PRO A 232 -21.06 17.66 1.37
N ASP A 233 -22.11 17.00 0.90
CA ASP A 233 -22.03 15.61 0.40
C ASP A 233 -21.16 15.49 -0.85
N LEU A 234 -21.26 16.45 -1.78
CA LEU A 234 -20.45 16.49 -2.99
C LEU A 234 -18.99 16.85 -2.69
N ARG A 235 -18.75 17.77 -1.75
CA ARG A 235 -17.40 18.08 -1.26
C ARG A 235 -16.80 16.90 -0.51
N GLU A 236 -17.58 16.16 0.26
CA GLU A 236 -17.12 14.96 0.97
C GLU A 236 -16.73 13.87 -0.03
N ALA A 237 -17.55 13.62 -1.06
CA ALA A 237 -17.19 12.71 -2.14
C ALA A 237 -15.91 13.16 -2.88
N TYR A 238 -15.71 14.46 -3.09
CA TYR A 238 -14.48 15.00 -3.66
C TYR A 238 -13.27 14.81 -2.73
N LEU A 239 -13.43 15.06 -1.43
CA LEU A 239 -12.39 14.81 -0.44
C LEU A 239 -12.11 13.31 -0.30
N GLU A 240 -13.10 12.44 -0.43
CA GLU A 240 -12.91 10.99 -0.52
C GLU A 240 -12.08 10.62 -1.76
N VAL A 241 -12.32 11.24 -2.91
CA VAL A 241 -11.50 11.06 -4.14
C VAL A 241 -10.07 11.58 -3.95
N LEU A 242 -9.86 12.69 -3.22
CA LEU A 242 -8.53 13.26 -2.95
C LEU A 242 -7.76 12.53 -1.85
N ARG A 243 -8.47 12.02 -0.82
CA ARG A 243 -7.92 11.19 0.26
C ARG A 243 -7.71 9.76 -0.20
N ALA A 244 -8.49 9.31 -1.17
CA ALA A 244 -8.16 8.17 -1.98
C ALA A 244 -6.93 8.54 -2.81
N GLU A 245 -5.75 8.32 -2.24
CA GLU A 245 -4.59 7.91 -3.05
C GLU A 245 -5.10 6.97 -4.15
N PRO A 246 -4.64 7.16 -5.41
CA PRO A 246 -5.21 6.53 -6.61
C PRO A 246 -5.67 5.13 -6.26
N ALA A 247 -6.98 4.91 -6.31
CA ALA A 247 -7.66 3.78 -5.67
C ALA A 247 -6.73 2.58 -5.60
N ARG A 248 -6.19 2.35 -4.40
CA ARG A 248 -5.46 1.14 -4.05
C ARG A 248 -6.31 0.01 -4.59
N ARG A 249 -5.79 -0.70 -5.61
CA ARG A 249 -6.32 -2.00 -6.06
C ARG A 249 -6.71 -2.81 -4.82
N PRO A 250 -7.69 -3.74 -4.89
CA PRO A 250 -7.80 -4.79 -3.90
C PRO A 250 -6.38 -5.28 -3.66
N ARG A 251 -5.86 -4.96 -2.47
CA ARG A 251 -4.43 -5.14 -2.25
C ARG A 251 -4.28 -6.64 -2.32
N THR A 252 -3.51 -7.11 -3.28
CA THR A 252 -3.07 -8.49 -3.44
C THR A 252 -1.55 -8.49 -3.39
N GLY A 253 -0.97 -8.97 -2.30
CA GLY A 253 0.46 -9.15 -2.18
C GLY A 253 0.76 -10.43 -2.93
N GLY A 254 1.45 -10.33 -4.06
CA GLY A 254 1.85 -11.48 -4.87
C GLY A 254 0.78 -12.08 -5.80
N VAL A 255 -0.52 -11.83 -5.61
CA VAL A 255 -1.56 -12.44 -6.47
C VAL A 255 -1.70 -11.68 -7.78
N ARG A 256 -1.14 -12.24 -8.85
CA ARG A 256 -1.30 -11.76 -10.23
C ARG A 256 -2.60 -12.31 -10.85
N ALA A 257 -3.24 -11.50 -11.70
CA ALA A 257 -4.44 -11.94 -12.40
C ALA A 257 -4.09 -13.11 -13.33
N PRO A 258 -4.81 -14.23 -13.25
CA PRO A 258 -4.60 -15.36 -14.13
C PRO A 258 -4.91 -15.02 -15.60
N LEU A 259 -3.96 -15.24 -16.52
CA LEU A 259 -4.13 -14.97 -17.97
C LEU A 259 -5.00 -16.01 -18.72
N THR A 260 -5.45 -17.05 -18.03
CA THR A 260 -6.19 -18.18 -18.62
C THR A 260 -7.35 -18.59 -17.73
N SER A 261 -8.44 -19.09 -18.31
CA SER A 261 -9.61 -19.57 -17.56
C SER A 261 -9.25 -20.73 -16.62
N LEU A 262 -9.88 -20.76 -15.44
CA LEU A 262 -9.89 -21.92 -14.55
C LEU A 262 -11.01 -22.87 -15.02
N VAL A 263 -10.65 -24.06 -15.51
CA VAL A 263 -11.60 -25.01 -16.11
C VAL A 263 -12.04 -26.07 -15.11
N GLY A 264 -13.35 -26.18 -14.85
CA GLY A 264 -13.98 -27.34 -14.19
C GLY A 264 -13.61 -27.50 -12.72
N ARG A 265 -13.38 -26.38 -12.02
CA ARG A 265 -12.96 -26.33 -10.61
C ARG A 265 -13.90 -25.50 -9.73
N GLU A 266 -15.10 -25.21 -10.23
CA GLU A 266 -16.07 -24.35 -9.56
C GLU A 266 -16.51 -24.96 -8.23
N ARG A 267 -16.65 -26.30 -8.18
CA ARG A 267 -17.01 -27.03 -6.96
C ARG A 267 -15.89 -26.98 -5.93
N GLU A 268 -14.65 -27.16 -6.35
CA GLU A 268 -13.48 -27.10 -5.46
C GLU A 268 -13.28 -25.69 -4.91
N VAL A 269 -13.47 -24.65 -5.72
CA VAL A 269 -13.41 -23.26 -5.26
C VAL A 269 -14.46 -22.98 -4.17
N VAL A 270 -15.71 -23.42 -4.37
CA VAL A 270 -16.77 -23.30 -3.36
C VAL A 270 -16.40 -24.08 -2.10
N ALA A 271 -15.98 -25.34 -2.26
CA ALA A 271 -15.64 -26.21 -1.14
C ALA A 271 -14.43 -25.71 -0.34
N ILE A 272 -13.42 -25.11 -0.98
CA ILE A 272 -12.27 -24.50 -0.28
C ILE A 272 -12.72 -23.23 0.46
N GLY A 273 -13.64 -22.45 -0.12
CA GLY A 273 -14.26 -21.31 0.57
C GLY A 273 -15.02 -21.71 1.83
N GLU A 274 -15.79 -22.80 1.77
CA GLU A 274 -16.49 -23.39 2.92
C GLU A 274 -15.51 -23.91 3.99
N ASP A 275 -14.44 -24.59 3.58
CA ASP A 275 -13.38 -25.03 4.51
C ASP A 275 -12.71 -23.85 5.20
N LEU A 276 -12.35 -22.81 4.46
CA LEU A 276 -11.76 -21.60 5.04
C LEU A 276 -12.76 -20.89 5.96
N ALA A 277 -14.07 -21.02 5.73
CA ALA A 277 -15.09 -20.51 6.64
C ALA A 277 -15.18 -21.28 7.96
N ALA A 278 -15.00 -22.60 7.91
CA ALA A 278 -15.10 -23.51 9.06
C ALA A 278 -13.77 -23.71 9.81
N HIS A 279 -12.63 -23.60 9.14
CA HIS A 279 -11.30 -23.92 9.64
C HIS A 279 -10.33 -22.76 9.44
N ARG A 280 -9.34 -22.65 10.35
CA ARG A 280 -8.32 -21.58 10.28
C ARG A 280 -7.05 -21.98 9.54
N LEU A 281 -6.81 -23.28 9.37
CA LEU A 281 -5.74 -23.83 8.57
C LEU A 281 -6.33 -24.80 7.57
N VAL A 282 -6.18 -24.52 6.27
CA VAL A 282 -6.58 -25.41 5.19
C VAL A 282 -5.35 -25.71 4.35
N THR A 283 -5.06 -26.99 4.15
CA THR A 283 -3.94 -27.43 3.29
C THR A 283 -4.50 -28.14 2.08
N LEU A 284 -4.24 -27.56 0.90
CA LEU A 284 -4.52 -28.19 -0.38
C LEU A 284 -3.45 -29.25 -0.62
N VAL A 285 -3.84 -30.52 -0.56
CA VAL A 285 -2.94 -31.66 -0.74
C VAL A 285 -3.24 -32.36 -2.05
N GLY A 286 -2.21 -32.62 -2.84
CA GLY A 286 -2.38 -33.29 -4.12
C GLY A 286 -1.07 -33.45 -4.88
N PRO A 287 -1.04 -34.32 -5.89
CA PRO A 287 0.16 -34.58 -6.66
C PRO A 287 0.67 -33.31 -7.37
N GLY A 288 1.94 -33.31 -7.76
CA GLY A 288 2.49 -32.28 -8.65
C GLY A 288 1.64 -32.14 -9.91
N GLY A 289 1.42 -30.90 -10.38
CA GLY A 289 0.64 -30.64 -11.59
C GLY A 289 -0.89 -30.74 -11.45
N ALA A 290 -1.44 -30.98 -10.25
CA ALA A 290 -2.89 -31.06 -10.00
C ALA A 290 -3.62 -29.69 -10.04
N GLY A 291 -2.87 -28.57 -10.04
CA GLY A 291 -3.43 -27.21 -10.05
C GLY A 291 -3.65 -26.58 -8.67
N LYS A 292 -2.95 -27.04 -7.63
CA LYS A 292 -3.07 -26.51 -6.25
C LYS A 292 -2.77 -25.02 -6.15
N THR A 293 -1.61 -24.59 -6.68
CA THR A 293 -1.21 -23.19 -6.76
C THR A 293 -2.28 -22.37 -7.47
N ARG A 294 -2.76 -22.84 -8.62
CA ARG A 294 -3.79 -22.14 -9.39
C ARG A 294 -5.10 -21.97 -8.62
N LEU A 295 -5.55 -23.01 -7.89
CA LEU A 295 -6.71 -22.92 -7.01
C LEU A 295 -6.47 -21.95 -5.85
N ALA A 296 -5.30 -21.98 -5.22
CA ALA A 296 -4.95 -21.06 -4.15
C ALA A 296 -4.91 -19.60 -4.64
N THR A 297 -4.35 -19.33 -5.82
CA THR A 297 -4.36 -18.01 -6.46
C THR A 297 -5.77 -17.54 -6.79
N GLU A 298 -6.64 -18.42 -7.28
CA GLU A 298 -8.05 -18.09 -7.58
C GLU A 298 -8.83 -17.71 -6.31
N ILE A 299 -8.60 -18.44 -5.21
CA ILE A 299 -9.19 -18.13 -3.90
C ILE A 299 -8.62 -16.83 -3.35
N ALA A 300 -7.30 -16.64 -3.47
CA ALA A 300 -6.62 -15.44 -3.03
C ALA A 300 -7.13 -14.19 -3.77
N ALA A 301 -7.35 -14.27 -5.09
CA ALA A 301 -7.88 -13.18 -5.89
C ALA A 301 -9.28 -12.70 -5.46
N LYS A 302 -10.07 -13.58 -4.82
CA LYS A 302 -11.42 -13.29 -4.31
C LYS A 302 -11.43 -12.82 -2.86
N ALA A 303 -10.29 -12.89 -2.17
CA ALA A 303 -10.19 -12.51 -0.77
C ALA A 303 -9.94 -10.99 -0.62
N PRO A 304 -10.65 -10.29 0.28
CA PRO A 304 -10.52 -8.85 0.45
C PRO A 304 -9.16 -8.42 1.03
N SER A 305 -8.48 -9.32 1.74
CA SER A 305 -7.13 -9.09 2.28
C SER A 305 -6.35 -10.40 2.27
N VAL A 306 -5.42 -10.55 1.31
CA VAL A 306 -4.60 -11.76 1.14
C VAL A 306 -3.11 -11.47 1.00
N TRP A 307 -2.26 -12.28 1.61
CA TRP A 307 -0.82 -12.29 1.37
C TRP A 307 -0.44 -13.63 0.74
N LEU A 308 0.06 -13.63 -0.50
CA LEU A 308 0.58 -14.83 -1.15
C LEU A 308 2.10 -14.83 -1.01
N VAL A 309 2.64 -15.85 -0.36
CA VAL A 309 4.06 -16.10 -0.22
C VAL A 309 4.40 -17.34 -1.04
N GLU A 310 5.13 -17.12 -2.14
CA GLU A 310 5.64 -18.19 -2.99
C GLU A 310 6.92 -18.73 -2.35
N LEU A 311 6.88 -19.93 -1.77
CA LEU A 311 8.05 -20.51 -1.10
C LEU A 311 8.99 -21.22 -2.07
N ALA A 312 8.65 -21.34 -3.36
CA ALA A 312 9.45 -22.10 -4.33
C ALA A 312 10.92 -21.64 -4.47
N SER A 313 11.21 -20.35 -4.20
CA SER A 313 12.57 -19.81 -4.21
C SER A 313 13.28 -19.90 -2.85
N VAL A 314 12.59 -20.31 -1.78
CA VAL A 314 13.11 -20.37 -0.42
C VAL A 314 13.76 -21.74 -0.18
N THR A 315 15.08 -21.78 -0.13
CA THR A 315 15.82 -23.05 -0.05
C THR A 315 16.19 -23.48 1.36
N ASP A 316 16.16 -22.57 2.35
CA ASP A 316 16.43 -22.84 3.77
C ASP A 316 15.23 -22.49 4.66
N ALA A 317 15.02 -23.27 5.72
CA ALA A 317 13.99 -23.02 6.72
C ALA A 317 14.17 -21.68 7.45
N ALA A 318 15.42 -21.20 7.61
CA ALA A 318 15.71 -19.91 8.23
C ALA A 318 15.14 -18.72 7.43
N ASP A 319 14.99 -18.87 6.11
CA ASP A 319 14.58 -17.82 5.19
C ASP A 319 13.06 -17.72 5.03
N LEU A 320 12.30 -18.68 5.57
CA LEU A 320 10.84 -18.68 5.49
C LEU A 320 10.24 -17.43 6.14
N VAL A 321 10.69 -17.07 7.34
CA VAL A 321 10.16 -15.91 8.06
C VAL A 321 10.56 -14.59 7.37
N PRO A 322 11.83 -14.39 6.95
CA PRO A 322 12.22 -13.27 6.09
C PRO A 322 11.41 -13.18 4.79
N ALA A 323 11.18 -14.30 4.07
CA ALA A 323 10.40 -14.30 2.84
C ALA A 323 8.94 -13.87 3.07
N VAL A 324 8.33 -14.34 4.16
CA VAL A 324 6.99 -13.89 4.58
C VAL A 324 7.02 -12.41 4.95
N LEU A 325 7.99 -11.97 5.76
CA LEU A 325 8.13 -10.57 6.15
C LEU A 325 8.38 -9.64 4.96
N GLY A 326 9.12 -10.07 3.94
CA GLY A 326 9.29 -9.34 2.70
C GLY A 326 7.95 -9.07 2.01
N VAL A 327 7.08 -10.07 1.93
CA VAL A 327 5.72 -9.93 1.38
C VAL A 327 4.81 -9.08 2.28
N LEU A 328 5.00 -9.15 3.61
CA LEU A 328 4.27 -8.33 4.58
C LEU A 328 4.71 -6.85 4.54
N ALA A 329 6.01 -6.58 4.38
CA ALA A 329 6.62 -5.26 4.34
C ALA A 329 6.34 -4.51 3.04
N LEU A 330 6.20 -5.20 1.90
CA LEU A 330 5.72 -4.65 0.61
C LEU A 330 4.28 -4.09 0.66
N ARG A 331 3.63 -4.12 1.85
CA ARG A 331 2.21 -3.77 2.05
C ARG A 331 1.95 -2.83 3.22
N GLU A 332 2.96 -2.41 3.96
CA GLU A 332 2.77 -1.40 5.01
C GLU A 332 2.63 -0.02 4.39
N PRO A 333 1.44 0.56 4.54
CA PRO A 333 1.36 1.85 5.19
C PRO A 333 0.47 1.67 6.41
N THR A 334 1.15 1.58 7.55
CA THR A 334 0.83 2.34 8.76
C THR A 334 -0.65 2.31 9.19
N ARG A 335 -1.04 1.24 9.90
CA ARG A 335 -2.31 1.21 10.65
C ARG A 335 -2.11 1.73 12.08
N THR A 336 -2.92 2.73 12.39
CA THR A 336 -3.12 3.41 13.67
C THR A 336 -3.91 2.55 14.66
N VAL A 337 -3.24 1.78 15.53
CA VAL A 337 -3.83 1.29 16.78
C VAL A 337 -2.73 1.23 17.85
N ASP A 338 -3.02 1.69 19.06
CA ASP A 338 -2.15 1.58 20.25
C ASP A 338 -1.71 0.12 20.48
N ILE A 339 -0.50 -0.23 20.04
CA ILE A 339 0.13 -1.53 20.28
C ILE A 339 1.51 -1.30 20.96
N PRO A 340 1.90 -2.10 21.96
CA PRO A 340 3.24 -2.04 22.56
C PRO A 340 4.33 -2.36 21.51
N LEU A 341 5.55 -1.82 21.70
CA LEU A 341 6.74 -2.01 20.85
C LEU A 341 6.82 -3.41 20.18
N PRO A 342 7.05 -3.50 18.85
CA PRO A 342 7.30 -4.77 18.19
C PRO A 342 8.53 -5.46 18.77
N SER A 343 8.44 -6.77 18.92
CA SER A 343 9.54 -7.61 19.43
C SER A 343 10.64 -7.76 18.36
N ALA A 344 11.91 -7.85 18.77
CA ALA A 344 13.05 -8.13 17.89
C ALA A 344 13.00 -9.54 17.23
N ASP A 345 12.02 -10.36 17.60
CA ASP A 345 11.73 -11.66 17.00
C ASP A 345 10.95 -11.49 15.68
N PRO A 346 11.51 -11.90 14.52
CA PRO A 346 10.84 -11.85 13.22
C PRO A 346 9.44 -12.47 13.19
N LEU A 347 9.25 -13.54 13.98
CA LEU A 347 7.97 -14.23 14.07
C LEU A 347 6.93 -13.42 14.86
N ALA A 348 7.36 -12.75 15.94
CA ALA A 348 6.51 -11.84 16.68
C ALA A 348 6.05 -10.65 15.84
N ARG A 349 6.89 -10.15 14.92
CA ARG A 349 6.51 -9.12 13.96
C ARG A 349 5.46 -9.61 12.95
N ALA A 350 5.67 -10.79 12.39
CA ALA A 350 4.65 -11.41 11.51
C ALA A 350 3.32 -11.58 12.25
N VAL A 351 3.34 -11.95 13.54
CA VAL A 351 2.15 -12.02 14.39
C VAL A 351 1.48 -10.66 14.55
N GLU A 352 2.23 -9.60 14.81
CA GLU A 352 1.68 -8.26 15.01
C GLU A 352 0.90 -7.77 13.77
N VAL A 353 1.51 -7.89 12.58
CA VAL A 353 0.89 -7.54 11.30
C VAL A 353 -0.37 -8.37 11.04
N LEU A 354 -0.30 -9.68 11.29
CA LEU A 354 -1.37 -10.62 10.98
C LEU A 354 -2.49 -10.66 12.04
N SER A 355 -2.25 -10.13 13.25
CA SER A 355 -3.22 -10.14 14.35
C SER A 355 -4.34 -9.10 14.20
N HIS A 356 -4.05 -7.99 13.52
CA HIS A 356 -4.97 -6.85 13.39
C HIS A 356 -5.93 -6.95 12.19
N ALA A 357 -5.64 -7.80 11.21
CA ALA A 357 -6.45 -7.97 10.00
C ALA A 357 -7.14 -9.35 9.97
N GLY A 358 -8.44 -9.38 9.68
CA GLY A 358 -9.15 -10.63 9.34
C GLY A 358 -8.76 -11.09 7.94
N ALA A 359 -7.54 -11.59 7.80
CA ALA A 359 -6.88 -11.76 6.52
C ALA A 359 -6.43 -13.21 6.25
N LEU A 360 -6.20 -13.50 4.98
CA LEU A 360 -5.79 -14.80 4.48
C LEU A 360 -4.29 -14.77 4.18
N LEU A 361 -3.50 -15.64 4.82
CA LEU A 361 -2.12 -15.90 4.42
C LEU A 361 -2.09 -17.16 3.56
N VAL A 362 -1.56 -17.06 2.35
CA VAL A 362 -1.37 -18.18 1.44
C VAL A 362 0.12 -18.53 1.40
N LEU A 363 0.46 -19.74 1.82
CA LEU A 363 1.81 -20.29 1.70
C LEU A 363 1.82 -21.30 0.55
N ASP A 364 2.42 -20.94 -0.58
CA ASP A 364 2.46 -21.79 -1.77
C ASP A 364 3.75 -22.62 -1.81
N ASN A 365 3.64 -23.89 -2.21
CA ASN A 365 4.74 -24.85 -2.40
C ASN A 365 5.45 -25.27 -1.10
N CYS A 366 4.72 -25.56 -0.02
CA CYS A 366 5.30 -25.90 1.30
C CYS A 366 6.08 -27.24 1.35
N GLU A 367 6.01 -28.10 0.33
CA GLU A 367 6.56 -29.47 0.38
C GLU A 367 8.06 -29.58 0.70
N HIS A 368 8.88 -28.62 0.26
CA HIS A 368 10.32 -28.63 0.51
C HIS A 368 10.71 -28.02 1.87
N LEU A 369 9.76 -27.33 2.53
CA LEU A 369 9.90 -26.70 3.85
C LEU A 369 8.79 -27.16 4.79
N LEU A 370 8.39 -28.43 4.73
CA LEU A 370 7.19 -28.94 5.40
C LEU A 370 7.21 -28.65 6.92
N ASP A 371 8.28 -29.08 7.60
CA ASP A 371 8.45 -28.90 9.06
C ASP A 371 8.55 -27.43 9.48
N ALA A 372 9.16 -26.59 8.63
CA ALA A 372 9.31 -25.16 8.91
C ALA A 372 7.97 -24.43 8.74
N SER A 373 7.27 -24.72 7.64
CA SER A 373 5.94 -24.19 7.34
C SER A 373 4.91 -24.61 8.39
N ALA A 374 4.97 -25.87 8.86
CA ALA A 374 4.09 -26.40 9.89
C ALA A 374 4.28 -25.66 11.23
N ARG A 375 5.53 -25.52 11.68
CA ARG A 375 5.88 -24.76 12.90
C ARG A 375 5.45 -23.30 12.79
N PHE A 376 5.74 -22.67 11.67
CA PHE A 376 5.39 -21.27 11.42
C PHE A 376 3.87 -21.04 11.43
N ALA A 377 3.11 -21.86 10.70
CA ALA A 377 1.65 -21.77 10.65
C ALA A 377 1.03 -22.03 12.04
N ALA A 378 1.52 -23.03 12.79
CA ALA A 378 1.04 -23.32 14.14
C ALA A 378 1.25 -22.14 15.09
N GLU A 379 2.42 -21.51 15.04
CA GLU A 379 2.75 -20.38 15.91
C GLU A 379 1.95 -19.12 15.58
N LEU A 380 1.79 -18.80 14.29
CA LEU A 380 0.93 -17.71 13.84
C LEU A 380 -0.54 -17.92 14.24
N LEU A 381 -1.07 -19.13 14.04
CA LEU A 381 -2.46 -19.44 14.35
C LEU A 381 -2.73 -19.44 15.87
N GLY A 382 -1.73 -19.80 16.67
CA GLY A 382 -1.80 -19.69 18.13
C GLY A 382 -1.87 -18.24 18.60
N ARG A 383 -1.20 -17.31 17.92
CA ARG A 383 -1.04 -15.91 18.34
C ARG A 383 -1.99 -14.92 17.63
N CYS A 384 -2.58 -15.29 16.49
CA CYS A 384 -3.43 -14.41 15.67
C CYS A 384 -4.86 -14.96 15.50
N PRO A 385 -5.81 -14.73 16.43
CA PRO A 385 -7.11 -15.42 16.46
C PRO A 385 -7.97 -15.26 15.20
N ARG A 386 -7.78 -14.16 14.45
CA ARG A 386 -8.54 -13.82 13.24
C ARG A 386 -7.84 -14.22 11.93
N LEU A 387 -6.61 -14.72 12.01
CA LEU A 387 -5.85 -15.18 10.84
C LEU A 387 -6.39 -16.51 10.33
N ARG A 388 -6.47 -16.62 9.01
CA ARG A 388 -6.65 -17.88 8.27
C ARG A 388 -5.45 -18.13 7.39
N VAL A 389 -5.03 -19.39 7.31
CA VAL A 389 -3.87 -19.83 6.53
C VAL A 389 -4.33 -20.87 5.51
N LEU A 390 -3.98 -20.66 4.24
CA LEU A 390 -4.17 -21.60 3.15
C LEU A 390 -2.78 -22.05 2.65
N CYS A 391 -2.50 -23.34 2.72
CA CYS A 391 -1.22 -23.88 2.26
C CYS A 391 -1.42 -24.76 1.02
N THR A 392 -0.43 -24.78 0.12
CA THR A 392 -0.35 -25.81 -0.94
C THR A 392 0.84 -26.72 -0.67
N SER A 393 0.63 -28.03 -0.74
CA SER A 393 1.68 -29.02 -0.45
C SER A 393 1.39 -30.37 -1.13
N ARG A 394 2.40 -31.23 -1.25
CA ARG A 394 2.24 -32.64 -1.68
C ARG A 394 1.70 -33.54 -0.56
N GLU A 395 1.93 -33.15 0.69
CA GLU A 395 1.50 -33.88 1.87
C GLU A 395 1.00 -32.92 2.97
N PRO A 396 0.17 -33.38 3.92
CA PRO A 396 -0.32 -32.54 5.02
C PRO A 396 0.81 -31.93 5.86
N LEU A 397 0.60 -30.74 6.42
CA LEU A 397 1.56 -30.08 7.32
C LEU A 397 1.64 -30.77 8.69
N GLY A 398 0.60 -31.51 9.10
CA GLY A 398 0.58 -32.24 10.36
C GLY A 398 0.31 -31.36 11.58
N VAL A 399 -0.35 -30.20 11.38
CA VAL A 399 -0.66 -29.24 12.45
C VAL A 399 -2.02 -29.55 13.06
N THR A 400 -2.16 -29.44 14.39
CA THR A 400 -3.45 -29.65 15.06
C THR A 400 -4.49 -28.61 14.60
N GLY A 401 -5.66 -29.06 14.15
CA GLY A 401 -6.71 -28.18 13.60
C GLY A 401 -6.59 -27.91 12.09
N GLU A 402 -5.63 -28.56 11.41
CA GLU A 402 -5.52 -28.58 9.95
C GLU A 402 -6.71 -29.29 9.30
N ALA A 403 -7.36 -28.60 8.37
CA ALA A 403 -8.29 -29.19 7.43
C ALA A 403 -7.54 -29.54 6.14
N VAL A 404 -7.35 -30.84 5.91
CA VAL A 404 -6.71 -31.33 4.69
C VAL A 404 -7.77 -31.42 3.59
N ARG A 405 -7.58 -30.67 2.50
CA ARG A 405 -8.44 -30.72 1.31
C ARG A 405 -7.67 -31.39 0.17
N PRO A 406 -7.99 -32.65 -0.16
CA PRO A 406 -7.45 -33.29 -1.35
C PRO A 406 -7.89 -32.54 -2.60
N VAL A 407 -6.94 -32.19 -3.46
CA VAL A 407 -7.19 -31.66 -4.80
C VAL A 407 -7.07 -32.82 -5.79
N PRO A 408 -8.19 -33.42 -6.23
CA PRO A 408 -8.13 -34.50 -7.20
C PRO A 408 -7.69 -33.96 -8.57
N PRO A 409 -7.17 -34.80 -9.47
CA PRO A 409 -7.08 -34.45 -10.90
C PRO A 409 -8.47 -34.10 -11.49
N LEU A 410 -8.51 -33.55 -12.70
CA LEU A 410 -9.77 -33.26 -13.39
C LEU A 410 -10.51 -34.56 -13.74
N ASP A 411 -11.82 -34.54 -13.60
CA ASP A 411 -12.67 -35.68 -13.97
C ASP A 411 -12.55 -35.99 -15.47
N VAL A 412 -12.35 -37.27 -15.77
CA VAL A 412 -12.33 -37.80 -17.13
C VAL A 412 -13.46 -38.80 -17.28
N ALA A 413 -14.34 -38.58 -18.25
CA ALA A 413 -15.46 -39.47 -18.52
C ALA A 413 -14.99 -40.88 -18.97
N GLY A 414 -15.76 -41.89 -18.58
CA GLY A 414 -15.46 -43.30 -18.88
C GLY A 414 -15.54 -43.63 -20.38
N PRO A 415 -14.90 -44.71 -20.83
CA PRO A 415 -14.83 -45.08 -22.25
C PRO A 415 -16.18 -45.32 -22.92
N ASP A 416 -17.20 -45.73 -22.14
CA ASP A 416 -18.57 -45.98 -22.63
C ASP A 416 -19.51 -44.76 -22.46
N ALA A 417 -18.99 -43.60 -22.07
CA ALA A 417 -19.79 -42.40 -21.88
C ALA A 417 -20.32 -41.85 -23.22
N PRO A 418 -21.54 -41.29 -23.27
CA PRO A 418 -22.05 -40.65 -24.48
C PRO A 418 -21.15 -39.49 -24.92
N VAL A 419 -21.06 -39.25 -26.23
CA VAL A 419 -20.16 -38.26 -26.86
C VAL A 419 -20.30 -36.86 -26.27
N ASP A 420 -21.51 -36.45 -25.89
CA ASP A 420 -21.77 -35.16 -25.25
C ASP A 420 -21.11 -35.06 -23.86
N ALA A 421 -21.07 -36.17 -23.11
CA ALA A 421 -20.41 -36.24 -21.81
C ALA A 421 -18.88 -36.34 -21.92
N LEU A 422 -18.37 -36.95 -22.99
CA LEU A 422 -16.93 -36.95 -23.29
C LEU A 422 -16.44 -35.54 -23.63
N SER A 423 -17.16 -34.83 -24.50
CA SER A 423 -16.79 -33.49 -24.97
C SER A 423 -16.91 -32.40 -23.90
N SER A 424 -17.80 -32.57 -22.92
CA SER A 424 -18.04 -31.60 -21.83
C SER A 424 -17.23 -31.88 -20.55
N GLY A 425 -16.43 -32.95 -20.51
CA GLY A 425 -15.58 -33.27 -19.37
C GLY A 425 -14.47 -32.23 -19.16
N ALA A 426 -14.20 -31.84 -17.91
CA ALA A 426 -13.27 -30.76 -17.58
C ALA A 426 -11.86 -30.97 -18.16
N ALA A 427 -11.34 -32.20 -18.14
CA ALA A 427 -10.05 -32.54 -18.73
C ALA A 427 -10.02 -32.35 -20.26
N VAL A 428 -11.14 -32.66 -20.94
CA VAL A 428 -11.29 -32.53 -22.41
C VAL A 428 -11.47 -31.07 -22.80
N VAL A 429 -12.23 -30.30 -22.01
CA VAL A 429 -12.36 -28.84 -22.19
C VAL A 429 -11.01 -28.15 -22.03
N LEU A 430 -10.26 -28.49 -20.98
CA LEU A 430 -8.90 -27.96 -20.80
C LEU A 430 -8.00 -28.34 -21.98
N PHE A 431 -8.02 -29.61 -22.42
CA PHE A 431 -7.25 -30.04 -23.59
C PHE A 431 -7.64 -29.24 -24.84
N ALA A 432 -8.93 -29.03 -25.09
CA ALA A 432 -9.45 -28.30 -26.24
C ALA A 432 -9.02 -26.82 -26.23
N GLU A 433 -9.14 -26.14 -25.08
CA GLU A 433 -8.69 -24.74 -24.94
C GLU A 433 -7.20 -24.60 -25.26
N ARG A 434 -6.36 -25.48 -24.70
CA ARG A 434 -4.90 -25.40 -24.89
C ARG A 434 -4.49 -25.83 -26.29
N ALA A 435 -5.17 -26.82 -26.87
CA ALA A 435 -4.97 -27.27 -28.24
C ALA A 435 -5.31 -26.18 -29.26
N ALA A 436 -6.42 -25.48 -29.06
CA ALA A 436 -6.83 -24.36 -29.93
C ALA A 436 -5.84 -23.20 -29.89
N ALA A 437 -5.18 -22.97 -28.73
CA ALA A 437 -4.15 -21.94 -28.59
C ALA A 437 -2.87 -22.25 -29.39
N VAL A 438 -2.52 -23.53 -29.61
CA VAL A 438 -1.32 -23.93 -30.36
C VAL A 438 -1.59 -24.38 -31.80
N ARG A 439 -2.84 -24.73 -32.12
CA ARG A 439 -3.30 -25.15 -33.45
C ARG A 439 -4.62 -24.47 -33.77
N SER A 440 -4.55 -23.42 -34.59
CA SER A 440 -5.71 -22.65 -35.04
C SER A 440 -6.75 -23.56 -35.70
N GLY A 441 -8.00 -23.47 -35.25
CA GLY A 441 -9.11 -24.26 -35.79
C GLY A 441 -9.24 -25.68 -35.23
N PHE A 442 -8.44 -26.06 -34.23
CA PHE A 442 -8.68 -27.29 -33.49
C PHE A 442 -9.99 -27.21 -32.69
N ALA A 443 -10.86 -28.19 -32.86
CA ALA A 443 -12.08 -28.36 -32.08
C ALA A 443 -12.28 -29.84 -31.75
N VAL A 444 -12.87 -30.10 -30.58
CA VAL A 444 -13.35 -31.45 -30.25
C VAL A 444 -14.66 -31.67 -31.00
N THR A 445 -14.68 -32.66 -31.88
CA THR A 445 -15.82 -33.06 -32.70
C THR A 445 -16.32 -34.43 -32.24
N PRO A 446 -17.54 -34.84 -32.63
CA PRO A 446 -18.03 -36.18 -32.34
C PRO A 446 -17.08 -37.30 -32.78
N ASP A 447 -16.31 -37.07 -33.85
CA ASP A 447 -15.39 -38.06 -34.44
C ASP A 447 -14.08 -38.21 -33.66
N ASN A 448 -13.62 -37.17 -32.94
CA ASN A 448 -12.34 -37.21 -32.19
C ASN A 448 -12.50 -37.19 -30.66
N ALA A 449 -13.70 -36.93 -30.14
CA ALA A 449 -13.98 -36.80 -28.70
C ALA A 449 -13.54 -38.04 -27.90
N ALA A 450 -13.73 -39.25 -28.45
CA ALA A 450 -13.30 -40.49 -27.81
C ALA A 450 -11.77 -40.59 -27.69
N VAL A 451 -11.03 -40.17 -28.71
CA VAL A 451 -9.56 -40.19 -28.72
C VAL A 451 -9.00 -39.13 -27.77
N VAL A 452 -9.57 -37.92 -27.77
CA VAL A 452 -9.19 -36.86 -26.83
C VAL A 452 -9.46 -37.28 -25.39
N ALA A 453 -10.62 -37.86 -25.11
CA ALA A 453 -10.94 -38.38 -23.78
C ALA A 453 -10.00 -39.51 -23.35
N GLU A 454 -9.59 -40.39 -24.27
CA GLU A 454 -8.57 -41.42 -24.01
C GLU A 454 -7.21 -40.81 -23.67
N VAL A 455 -6.77 -39.78 -24.39
CA VAL A 455 -5.54 -39.02 -24.08
C VAL A 455 -5.64 -38.42 -22.67
N CYS A 456 -6.72 -37.70 -22.35
CA CYS A 456 -6.94 -37.12 -21.02
C CYS A 456 -6.93 -38.19 -19.91
N ARG A 457 -7.46 -39.39 -20.19
CA ARG A 457 -7.49 -40.50 -19.23
C ARG A 457 -6.09 -41.06 -18.97
N ARG A 458 -5.28 -41.22 -20.01
CA ARG A 458 -3.88 -41.65 -19.91
C ARG A 458 -3.00 -40.64 -19.18
N LEU A 459 -3.39 -39.37 -19.21
CA LEU A 459 -2.73 -38.29 -18.46
C LEU A 459 -3.27 -38.16 -17.02
N ASP A 460 -4.05 -39.15 -16.55
CA ASP A 460 -4.67 -39.21 -15.22
C ASP A 460 -5.54 -37.98 -14.88
N GLY A 461 -5.98 -37.20 -15.88
CA GLY A 461 -6.69 -35.95 -15.65
C GLY A 461 -5.83 -34.83 -15.04
N LEU A 462 -4.50 -34.97 -14.99
CA LEU A 462 -3.62 -33.95 -14.40
C LEU A 462 -3.55 -32.70 -15.29
N PRO A 463 -4.00 -31.51 -14.83
CA PRO A 463 -4.01 -30.29 -15.64
C PRO A 463 -2.70 -29.98 -16.33
N LEU A 464 -1.58 -30.04 -15.61
CA LEU A 464 -0.26 -29.77 -16.19
C LEU A 464 0.13 -30.79 -17.26
N ALA A 465 -0.18 -32.07 -17.06
CA ALA A 465 0.11 -33.11 -18.05
C ALA A 465 -0.75 -32.93 -19.32
N ILE A 466 -2.01 -32.50 -19.15
CA ILE A 466 -2.93 -32.16 -20.24
C ILE A 466 -2.42 -30.96 -21.03
N GLU A 467 -1.96 -29.90 -20.35
CA GLU A 467 -1.38 -28.71 -20.99
C GLU A 467 -0.13 -29.06 -21.81
N LEU A 468 0.80 -29.82 -21.22
CA LEU A 468 2.02 -30.27 -21.89
C LEU A 468 1.71 -31.18 -23.10
N ALA A 469 0.68 -32.02 -23.01
CA ALA A 469 0.27 -32.90 -24.11
C ALA A 469 -0.47 -32.13 -25.22
N ALA A 470 -1.37 -31.20 -24.88
CA ALA A 470 -2.10 -30.39 -25.83
C ALA A 470 -1.18 -29.50 -26.67
N ALA A 471 -0.10 -28.97 -26.07
CA ALA A 471 0.95 -28.23 -26.77
C ALA A 471 1.58 -29.03 -27.93
N ARG A 472 1.55 -30.36 -27.88
CA ARG A 472 2.11 -31.24 -28.93
C ARG A 472 1.29 -31.31 -30.20
N LEU A 473 0.05 -30.81 -30.20
CA LEU A 473 -0.78 -30.81 -31.40
C LEU A 473 -0.29 -29.87 -32.51
N ARG A 474 0.73 -29.04 -32.23
CA ARG A 474 1.50 -28.32 -33.25
C ARG A 474 2.23 -29.28 -34.21
N ALA A 475 2.68 -30.44 -33.72
CA ALA A 475 3.52 -31.38 -34.48
C ALA A 475 2.90 -32.78 -34.68
N LEU A 476 1.90 -33.16 -33.87
CA LEU A 476 1.27 -34.49 -33.89
C LEU A 476 -0.25 -34.37 -34.07
N SER A 477 -0.88 -35.38 -34.69
CA SER A 477 -2.33 -35.55 -34.56
C SER A 477 -2.71 -36.09 -33.18
N VAL A 478 -3.99 -35.98 -32.82
CA VAL A 478 -4.50 -36.50 -31.54
C VAL A 478 -4.32 -38.02 -31.45
N GLU A 479 -4.48 -38.72 -32.57
CA GLU A 479 -4.32 -40.17 -32.70
C GLU A 479 -2.85 -40.58 -32.47
N GLN A 480 -1.92 -39.86 -33.09
CA GLN A 480 -0.48 -40.07 -32.90
C GLN A 480 -0.04 -39.76 -31.46
N LEU A 481 -0.65 -38.74 -30.84
CA LEU A 481 -0.42 -38.40 -29.44
C LEU A 481 -0.90 -39.54 -28.51
N ALA A 482 -2.08 -40.10 -28.77
CA ALA A 482 -2.61 -41.23 -28.01
C ALA A 482 -1.71 -42.46 -28.11
N GLU A 483 -1.30 -42.86 -29.32
CA GLU A 483 -0.41 -44.01 -29.55
C GLU A 483 0.93 -43.87 -28.81
N ARG A 484 1.58 -42.70 -28.93
CA ARG A 484 2.89 -42.47 -28.30
C ARG A 484 2.85 -42.42 -26.77
N LEU A 485 1.76 -41.94 -26.20
CA LEU A 485 1.55 -42.01 -24.74
C LEU A 485 1.50 -43.47 -24.26
N ASP A 486 0.87 -44.38 -25.01
CA ASP A 486 0.80 -45.82 -24.64
C ASP A 486 2.20 -46.43 -24.52
N ASP A 487 3.04 -46.21 -25.52
CA ASP A 487 4.37 -46.80 -25.60
C ASP A 487 5.29 -46.30 -24.47
N ARG A 488 5.20 -45.00 -24.12
CA ARG A 488 6.03 -44.42 -23.06
C ARG A 488 5.62 -44.88 -21.67
N PHE A 489 4.31 -44.99 -21.41
CA PHE A 489 3.83 -45.53 -20.13
C PHE A 489 4.24 -46.98 -19.95
N ARG A 490 4.22 -47.80 -21.02
CA ARG A 490 4.72 -49.18 -21.01
C ARG A 490 6.22 -49.27 -20.70
N LEU A 491 7.03 -48.36 -21.26
CA LEU A 491 8.47 -48.28 -21.00
C LEU A 491 8.79 -47.92 -19.53
N LEU A 492 8.05 -46.98 -18.94
CA LEU A 492 8.28 -46.51 -17.55
C LEU A 492 7.75 -47.45 -16.47
N THR A 493 6.78 -48.32 -16.78
CA THR A 493 6.33 -49.39 -15.87
C THR A 493 7.41 -50.41 -15.51
N GLY A 494 8.52 -50.48 -16.27
CA GLY A 494 9.62 -51.42 -16.03
C GLY A 494 10.72 -50.94 -15.07
N GLY A 495 10.85 -49.63 -14.81
CA GLY A 495 12.10 -49.04 -14.28
C GLY A 495 12.13 -48.63 -12.79
N SER A 496 11.02 -48.21 -12.18
CA SER A 496 11.02 -47.76 -10.78
C SER A 496 9.75 -48.21 -10.03
N ARG A 497 9.93 -49.09 -9.04
CA ARG A 497 8.85 -49.74 -8.27
C ARG A 497 8.37 -48.92 -7.06
N THR A 498 9.02 -47.81 -6.72
CA THR A 498 8.83 -47.10 -5.44
C THR A 498 7.98 -45.83 -5.52
N ALA A 499 7.69 -45.29 -6.71
CA ALA A 499 6.81 -44.11 -6.86
C ALA A 499 5.33 -44.52 -7.02
N LEU A 500 4.40 -43.78 -6.38
CA LEU A 500 2.95 -43.94 -6.56
C LEU A 500 2.55 -43.85 -8.06
N PRO A 501 1.55 -44.62 -8.55
CA PRO A 501 1.22 -44.69 -9.97
C PRO A 501 1.06 -43.35 -10.69
N ARG A 502 0.52 -42.33 -10.00
CA ARG A 502 0.17 -41.01 -10.57
C ARG A 502 1.36 -40.05 -10.72
N HIS A 503 2.39 -40.18 -9.89
CA HIS A 503 3.64 -39.41 -10.05
C HIS A 503 4.45 -39.87 -11.27
N ARG A 504 4.27 -41.13 -11.68
CA ARG A 504 4.86 -41.65 -12.91
C ARG A 504 4.29 -40.97 -14.15
N THR A 505 3.02 -40.55 -14.11
CA THR A 505 2.33 -39.95 -15.25
C THR A 505 2.88 -38.57 -15.62
N LEU A 506 3.03 -37.68 -14.64
CA LEU A 506 3.64 -36.37 -14.88
C LEU A 506 5.13 -36.49 -15.22
N HIS A 507 5.88 -37.32 -14.49
CA HIS A 507 7.28 -37.59 -14.79
C HIS A 507 7.47 -38.19 -16.19
N ALA A 508 6.57 -39.06 -16.66
CA ALA A 508 6.61 -39.61 -18.01
C ALA A 508 6.42 -38.55 -19.09
N VAL A 509 5.50 -37.61 -18.88
CA VAL A 509 5.19 -36.54 -19.84
C VAL A 509 6.31 -35.49 -19.85
N VAL A 510 6.87 -35.15 -18.69
CA VAL A 510 8.06 -34.29 -18.59
C VAL A 510 9.28 -34.98 -19.19
N ALA A 511 9.55 -36.24 -18.85
CA ALA A 511 10.64 -37.01 -19.43
C ALA A 511 10.52 -37.12 -20.96
N TRP A 512 9.34 -37.41 -21.49
CA TRP A 512 9.11 -37.40 -22.94
C TRP A 512 9.36 -36.02 -23.55
N SER A 513 8.98 -34.94 -22.86
CA SER A 513 9.27 -33.58 -23.31
C SER A 513 10.76 -33.26 -23.29
N TRP A 514 11.50 -33.85 -22.36
CA TRP A 514 12.94 -33.74 -22.20
C TRP A 514 13.73 -34.58 -23.22
N ASP A 515 13.23 -35.77 -23.57
CA ASP A 515 13.84 -36.68 -24.55
C ASP A 515 13.74 -36.14 -25.99
N LEU A 516 12.79 -35.23 -26.22
CA LEU A 516 12.63 -34.50 -27.49
C LEU A 516 13.51 -33.24 -27.58
N LEU A 517 14.27 -32.94 -26.53
CA LEU A 517 15.31 -31.94 -26.59
C LEU A 517 16.50 -32.51 -27.32
N ASP A 518 17.07 -31.73 -28.23
CA ASP A 518 18.42 -32.00 -28.71
C ASP A 518 19.44 -31.80 -27.58
N ASP A 519 20.69 -32.16 -27.82
CA ASP A 519 21.70 -32.14 -26.77
C ASP A 519 21.99 -30.72 -26.25
N ASP A 520 21.84 -29.69 -27.10
CA ASP A 520 22.09 -28.30 -26.73
C ASP A 520 20.92 -27.72 -25.91
N GLU A 521 19.68 -27.99 -26.33
CA GLU A 521 18.47 -27.61 -25.60
C GLU A 521 18.41 -28.31 -24.24
N ARG A 522 18.82 -29.59 -24.17
CA ARG A 522 18.84 -30.36 -22.93
C ARG A 522 19.87 -29.79 -21.97
N ASP A 523 21.09 -29.53 -22.45
CA ASP A 523 22.13 -28.92 -21.64
C ASP A 523 21.72 -27.54 -21.11
N PHE A 524 21.08 -26.72 -21.96
CA PHE A 524 20.58 -25.41 -21.57
C PHE A 524 19.47 -25.53 -20.50
N ALA A 525 18.50 -26.42 -20.69
CA ALA A 525 17.41 -26.62 -19.73
C ALA A 525 17.91 -27.12 -18.36
N GLU A 526 18.89 -28.04 -18.34
CA GLU A 526 19.52 -28.52 -17.10
C GLU A 526 20.22 -27.39 -16.33
N ARG A 527 20.98 -26.53 -17.01
CA ARG A 527 21.65 -25.38 -16.38
C ARG A 527 20.65 -24.32 -15.91
N LEU A 528 19.62 -24.07 -16.71
CA LEU A 528 18.58 -23.08 -16.40
C LEU A 528 17.77 -23.46 -15.15
N ALA A 529 17.68 -24.75 -14.82
CA ALA A 529 16.96 -25.23 -13.63
C ALA A 529 17.54 -24.71 -12.29
N VAL A 530 18.80 -24.24 -12.30
CA VAL A 530 19.46 -23.61 -11.14
C VAL A 530 18.90 -22.21 -10.83
N TYR A 531 18.32 -21.53 -11.81
CA TYR A 531 17.85 -20.15 -11.71
C TYR A 531 16.41 -20.10 -11.20
N ALA A 532 16.23 -20.15 -9.88
CA ALA A 532 14.91 -20.21 -9.23
C ALA A 532 13.99 -19.03 -9.61
N GLY A 533 14.54 -17.83 -9.78
CA GLY A 533 13.79 -16.65 -10.20
C GLY A 533 13.43 -16.63 -11.70
N GLY A 534 13.92 -17.59 -12.48
CA GLY A 534 13.99 -17.53 -13.94
C GLY A 534 15.10 -16.61 -14.44
N VAL A 535 15.11 -16.34 -15.75
CA VAL A 535 16.16 -15.55 -16.43
C VAL A 535 15.60 -14.51 -17.38
N GLU A 536 16.31 -13.40 -17.53
CA GLU A 536 16.17 -12.50 -18.68
C GLU A 536 17.04 -12.97 -19.85
N ALA A 537 16.86 -12.36 -21.03
CA ALA A 537 17.65 -12.68 -22.23
C ALA A 537 19.16 -12.52 -22.00
N ASP A 538 19.61 -11.42 -21.37
CA ASP A 538 21.03 -11.18 -21.07
C ASP A 538 21.65 -12.30 -20.20
N THR A 539 20.88 -12.83 -19.23
CA THR A 539 21.32 -13.93 -18.37
C THR A 539 21.42 -15.25 -19.16
N ALA A 540 20.50 -15.47 -20.10
CA ALA A 540 20.57 -16.62 -21.00
C ALA A 540 21.75 -16.48 -21.99
N GLU A 541 22.05 -15.29 -22.50
CA GLU A 541 23.22 -15.02 -23.34
C GLU A 541 24.52 -15.35 -22.62
N ALA A 542 24.62 -15.08 -21.32
CA ALA A 542 25.79 -15.48 -20.54
C ALA A 542 25.92 -17.00 -20.36
N LEU A 543 24.83 -17.75 -20.43
CA LEU A 543 24.82 -19.22 -20.30
C LEU A 543 25.24 -19.94 -21.59
N VAL A 544 24.79 -19.46 -22.75
CA VAL A 544 24.89 -20.17 -24.04
C VAL A 544 25.30 -19.30 -25.24
N GLY A 545 25.62 -18.02 -25.02
CA GLY A 545 26.05 -17.07 -26.04
C GLY A 545 24.93 -16.68 -27.01
N ASP A 546 25.32 -16.43 -28.26
CA ASP A 546 24.43 -15.98 -29.35
C ASP A 546 23.22 -16.91 -29.61
N ARG A 547 23.26 -18.15 -29.11
CA ARG A 547 22.17 -19.13 -29.22
C ARG A 547 21.06 -18.96 -28.19
N ALA A 548 21.21 -18.05 -27.23
CA ALA A 548 20.26 -17.90 -26.13
C ALA A 548 18.83 -17.67 -26.60
N LEU A 549 18.62 -16.76 -27.56
CA LEU A 549 17.27 -16.46 -28.06
C LEU A 549 16.64 -17.68 -28.76
N ASP A 550 17.41 -18.40 -29.57
CA ASP A 550 16.95 -19.59 -30.27
C ASP A 550 16.58 -20.70 -29.27
N LEU A 551 17.41 -20.93 -28.25
CA LEU A 551 17.19 -21.95 -27.23
C LEU A 551 16.04 -21.59 -26.28
N LEU A 552 15.93 -20.33 -25.86
CA LEU A 552 14.77 -19.85 -25.09
C LEU A 552 13.48 -20.03 -25.88
N THR A 553 13.47 -19.63 -27.16
CA THR A 553 12.32 -19.78 -28.05
C THR A 553 11.95 -21.26 -28.20
N ALA A 554 12.94 -22.14 -28.42
CA ALA A 554 12.71 -23.56 -28.54
C ALA A 554 12.12 -24.19 -27.26
N LEU A 555 12.62 -23.81 -26.07
CA LEU A 555 12.08 -24.29 -24.80
C LEU A 555 10.68 -23.73 -24.50
N VAL A 556 10.39 -22.48 -24.88
CA VAL A 556 9.03 -21.90 -24.81
C VAL A 556 8.08 -22.64 -25.77
N ASP A 557 8.50 -22.86 -27.02
CA ASP A 557 7.72 -23.62 -28.01
C ASP A 557 7.45 -25.05 -27.56
N LYS A 558 8.35 -25.64 -26.78
CA LYS A 558 8.20 -26.97 -26.17
C LYS A 558 7.51 -26.94 -24.80
N SER A 559 7.02 -25.78 -24.38
CA SER A 559 6.30 -25.55 -23.11
C SER A 559 7.08 -25.93 -21.86
N LEU A 560 8.42 -25.87 -21.93
CA LEU A 560 9.31 -26.06 -20.77
C LEU A 560 9.57 -24.75 -20.03
N LEU A 561 9.35 -23.60 -20.69
CA LEU A 561 9.44 -22.27 -20.11
C LEU A 561 8.15 -21.48 -20.31
N GLN A 562 7.85 -20.64 -19.33
CA GLN A 562 6.80 -19.64 -19.38
C GLN A 562 7.41 -18.25 -19.52
N VAL A 563 6.84 -17.45 -20.42
CA VAL A 563 7.22 -16.04 -20.55
C VAL A 563 6.31 -15.22 -19.64
N VAL A 564 6.92 -14.55 -18.67
CA VAL A 564 6.27 -13.60 -17.78
C VAL A 564 6.49 -12.21 -18.35
N GLU A 565 5.40 -11.56 -18.75
CA GLU A 565 5.42 -10.15 -19.16
C GLU A 565 5.73 -9.27 -17.94
N ALA A 566 6.83 -8.53 -18.04
CA ALA A 566 7.25 -7.46 -17.15
C ALA A 566 7.86 -6.35 -18.05
N PRO A 567 8.40 -5.24 -17.52
CA PRO A 567 9.09 -4.24 -18.35
C PRO A 567 10.16 -4.85 -19.29
N ARG A 568 10.68 -6.03 -18.92
CA ARG A 568 11.42 -6.97 -19.78
C ARG A 568 10.81 -8.37 -19.67
N PRO A 569 10.75 -9.16 -20.76
CA PRO A 569 10.24 -10.52 -20.71
C PRO A 569 11.15 -11.43 -19.87
N ARG A 570 10.58 -12.15 -18.91
CA ARG A 570 11.32 -13.09 -18.05
C ARG A 570 10.89 -14.53 -18.35
N TYR A 571 11.86 -15.41 -18.51
CA TYR A 571 11.64 -16.82 -18.83
C TYR A 571 11.74 -17.64 -17.54
N ARG A 572 10.62 -18.24 -17.12
CA ARG A 572 10.53 -19.04 -15.90
C ARG A 572 10.26 -20.49 -16.22
N MET A 573 11.01 -21.38 -15.59
CA MET A 573 10.75 -22.82 -15.64
C MET A 573 9.71 -23.16 -14.57
N LEU A 574 8.70 -23.96 -14.93
CA LEU A 574 7.74 -24.47 -13.96
C LEU A 574 8.46 -25.36 -12.94
N GLU A 575 8.06 -25.27 -11.67
CA GLU A 575 8.76 -25.96 -10.57
C GLU A 575 8.95 -27.45 -10.80
N THR A 576 7.92 -28.15 -11.28
CA THR A 576 8.02 -29.59 -11.59
C THR A 576 8.98 -29.92 -12.73
N ILE A 577 9.17 -28.99 -13.67
CA ILE A 577 10.12 -29.13 -14.79
C ILE A 577 11.53 -28.79 -14.28
N ARG A 578 11.64 -27.80 -13.40
CA ARG A 578 12.86 -27.39 -12.72
C ARG A 578 13.43 -28.50 -11.84
N GLU A 579 12.61 -29.12 -11.01
CA GLU A 579 12.97 -30.29 -10.20
C GLU A 579 13.50 -31.43 -11.09
N TYR A 580 12.79 -31.76 -12.17
CA TYR A 580 13.24 -32.79 -13.12
C TYR A 580 14.59 -32.42 -13.76
N GLY A 581 14.77 -31.15 -14.15
CA GLY A 581 16.03 -30.64 -14.69
C GLY A 581 17.18 -30.74 -13.68
N LEU A 582 16.94 -30.43 -12.41
CA LEU A 582 17.92 -30.58 -11.33
C LEU A 582 18.27 -32.05 -11.07
N GLU A 583 17.29 -32.96 -11.13
CA GLU A 583 17.55 -34.41 -11.03
C GLU A 583 18.43 -34.90 -12.19
N ARG A 584 18.13 -34.50 -13.44
CA ARG A 584 18.96 -34.84 -14.61
C ARG A 584 20.38 -34.25 -14.46
N LEU A 585 20.47 -32.99 -14.02
CA LEU A 585 21.75 -32.34 -13.76
C LEU A 585 22.55 -33.07 -12.66
N ALA A 586 21.88 -33.59 -11.64
CA ALA A 586 22.49 -34.41 -10.58
C ALA A 586 23.02 -35.75 -11.11
N GLU A 587 22.26 -36.42 -11.98
CA GLU A 587 22.70 -37.67 -12.63
C GLU A 587 23.95 -37.47 -13.50
N THR A 588 24.14 -36.28 -14.08
CA THR A 588 25.36 -35.94 -14.83
C THR A 588 26.54 -35.52 -13.94
N GLY A 589 26.32 -35.34 -12.62
CA GLY A 589 27.34 -34.89 -11.67
C GLY A 589 27.74 -33.41 -11.82
N ARG A 590 26.93 -32.59 -12.52
CA ARG A 590 27.28 -31.20 -12.87
C ARG A 590 26.63 -30.13 -12.00
N VAL A 591 25.87 -30.51 -10.97
CA VAL A 591 25.14 -29.58 -10.07
C VAL A 591 26.05 -28.51 -9.48
N ALA A 592 27.17 -28.92 -8.87
CA ALA A 592 28.10 -27.98 -8.23
C ALA A 592 28.70 -26.99 -9.25
N ALA A 593 29.03 -27.47 -10.46
CA ALA A 593 29.56 -26.62 -11.53
C ALA A 593 28.52 -25.61 -12.04
N ALA A 594 27.25 -26.01 -12.16
CA ALA A 594 26.17 -25.13 -12.60
C ALA A 594 25.86 -24.05 -11.55
N HIS A 595 25.78 -24.41 -10.27
CA HIS A 595 25.61 -23.43 -9.20
C HIS A 595 26.82 -22.49 -9.05
N ALA A 596 28.05 -22.99 -9.27
CA ALA A 596 29.24 -22.14 -9.31
C ALA A 596 29.21 -21.13 -10.49
N ALA A 597 28.77 -21.57 -11.68
CA ALA A 597 28.55 -20.68 -12.83
C ALA A 597 27.46 -19.62 -12.55
N HIS A 598 26.35 -20.03 -11.95
CA HIS A 598 25.29 -19.13 -11.49
C HIS A 598 25.84 -18.07 -10.51
N ALA A 599 26.55 -18.50 -9.46
CA ALA A 599 27.12 -17.60 -8.47
C ALA A 599 28.17 -16.65 -9.09
N ALA A 600 29.01 -17.15 -10.00
CA ALA A 600 29.97 -16.32 -10.72
C ALA A 600 29.29 -15.24 -11.56
N PHE A 601 28.25 -15.59 -12.31
CA PHE A 601 27.49 -14.64 -13.12
C PHE A 601 26.87 -13.53 -12.26
N PHE A 602 26.22 -13.89 -11.15
CA PHE A 602 25.56 -12.91 -10.28
C PHE A 602 26.55 -12.06 -9.47
N ARG A 603 27.72 -12.60 -9.12
CA ARG A 603 28.84 -11.80 -8.62
C ARG A 603 29.28 -10.78 -9.67
N ASP A 604 29.52 -11.20 -10.91
CA ASP A 604 30.00 -10.31 -11.97
C ASP A 604 28.95 -9.24 -12.32
N LEU A 605 27.66 -9.59 -12.27
CA LEU A 605 26.56 -8.64 -12.40
C LEU A 605 26.57 -7.59 -11.28
N ALA A 606 26.71 -8.03 -10.02
CA ALA A 606 26.74 -7.13 -8.87
C ALA A 606 27.96 -6.20 -8.91
N GLU A 607 29.14 -6.73 -9.23
CA GLU A 607 30.37 -5.94 -9.38
C GLU A 607 30.31 -4.97 -10.56
N SER A 608 29.64 -5.36 -11.66
CA SER A 608 29.39 -4.45 -12.78
C SER A 608 28.39 -3.35 -12.39
N ALA A 609 27.44 -3.64 -11.51
CA ALA A 609 26.43 -2.68 -11.07
C ALA A 609 27.00 -1.64 -10.10
N GLU A 610 27.90 -2.04 -9.18
CA GLU A 610 28.37 -1.20 -8.06
C GLU A 610 28.78 0.22 -8.50
N PRO A 611 29.62 0.42 -9.54
CA PRO A 611 30.06 1.77 -9.89
C PRO A 611 28.91 2.64 -10.41
N HIS A 612 27.91 2.04 -11.06
CA HIS A 612 26.75 2.76 -11.59
C HIS A 612 25.69 3.05 -10.52
N LEU A 613 25.74 2.39 -9.36
CA LEU A 613 24.93 2.77 -8.20
C LEU A 613 25.36 4.12 -7.62
N ARG A 614 26.47 4.69 -8.05
CA ARG A 614 26.97 6.00 -7.60
C ARG A 614 26.87 7.08 -8.67
N THR A 615 26.12 6.85 -9.75
CA THR A 615 26.00 7.77 -10.90
C THR A 615 24.56 8.01 -11.34
N ALA A 616 24.38 8.79 -12.41
CA ALA A 616 23.09 9.05 -13.04
C ALA A 616 22.29 7.78 -13.42
N ASP A 617 22.96 6.62 -13.58
CA ASP A 617 22.36 5.34 -13.97
C ASP A 617 21.73 4.55 -12.80
N GLN A 618 21.74 5.09 -11.57
CA GLN A 618 21.20 4.45 -10.36
C GLN A 618 19.87 3.74 -10.55
N VAL A 619 18.85 4.46 -11.03
CA VAL A 619 17.49 3.92 -11.19
C VAL A 619 17.48 2.68 -12.10
N ARG A 620 18.30 2.69 -13.17
CA ARG A 620 18.39 1.56 -14.10
C ARG A 620 19.01 0.34 -13.43
N TRP A 621 20.09 0.52 -12.67
CA TRP A 621 20.81 -0.59 -12.06
C TRP A 621 20.14 -1.12 -10.80
N ILE A 622 19.51 -0.26 -9.99
CA ILE A 622 18.66 -0.66 -8.86
C ILE A 622 17.54 -1.57 -9.37
N ASN A 623 16.78 -1.13 -10.38
CA ASN A 623 15.71 -1.95 -10.96
C ASN A 623 16.22 -3.29 -11.54
N ARG A 624 17.44 -3.30 -12.10
CA ARG A 624 18.06 -4.53 -12.60
C ARG A 624 18.41 -5.49 -11.46
N LEU A 625 19.00 -5.00 -10.37
CA LEU A 625 19.33 -5.82 -9.21
C LEU A 625 18.06 -6.31 -8.48
N ASP A 626 17.02 -5.48 -8.37
CA ASP A 626 15.73 -5.88 -7.80
C ASP A 626 15.07 -7.01 -8.59
N ALA A 627 15.13 -6.94 -9.93
CA ALA A 627 14.58 -7.99 -10.79
C ALA A 627 15.30 -9.34 -10.62
N GLU A 628 16.56 -9.32 -10.17
CA GLU A 628 17.40 -10.50 -9.94
C GLU A 628 17.57 -10.86 -8.46
N ARG A 629 16.79 -10.24 -7.55
CA ARG A 629 16.90 -10.42 -6.10
C ARG A 629 16.96 -11.90 -5.69
N ASP A 630 16.03 -12.72 -6.17
CA ASP A 630 15.95 -14.14 -5.82
C ASP A 630 17.20 -14.92 -6.25
N ASN A 631 17.74 -14.61 -7.43
CA ASN A 631 18.93 -15.26 -7.95
C ASN A 631 20.20 -14.78 -7.21
N LEU A 632 20.29 -13.49 -6.86
CA LEU A 632 21.38 -12.95 -6.04
C LEU A 632 21.43 -13.60 -4.64
N LEU A 633 20.27 -13.80 -4.01
CA LEU A 633 20.18 -14.48 -2.71
C LEU A 633 20.50 -15.97 -2.83
N ALA A 634 19.98 -16.65 -3.85
CA ALA A 634 20.32 -18.05 -4.11
C ALA A 634 21.83 -18.24 -4.34
N ALA A 635 22.48 -17.30 -5.03
CA ALA A 635 23.93 -17.30 -5.22
C ALA A 635 24.67 -17.15 -3.87
N LEU A 636 24.26 -16.18 -3.04
CA LEU A 636 24.85 -15.94 -1.73
C LEU A 636 24.72 -17.16 -0.80
N HIS A 637 23.55 -17.79 -0.75
CA HIS A 637 23.33 -18.97 0.09
C HIS A 637 24.14 -20.17 -0.40
N PHE A 638 24.17 -20.39 -1.72
CA PHE A 638 24.98 -21.46 -2.29
C PHE A 638 26.47 -21.29 -1.98
N THR A 639 27.04 -20.10 -2.19
CA THR A 639 28.47 -19.86 -1.93
C THR A 639 28.80 -19.95 -0.45
N THR A 640 27.88 -19.51 0.42
CA THR A 640 28.06 -19.61 1.88
C THR A 640 28.02 -21.06 2.35
N ALA A 641 27.00 -21.83 1.95
CA ALA A 641 26.88 -23.24 2.30
C ALA A 641 28.03 -24.10 1.74
N GLY A 642 28.53 -23.74 0.55
CA GLY A 642 29.68 -24.37 -0.09
C GLY A 642 31.04 -23.94 0.48
N GLY A 643 31.09 -22.91 1.33
CA GLY A 643 32.32 -22.37 1.89
C GLY A 643 33.19 -21.59 0.90
N ASP A 644 32.62 -21.10 -0.21
CA ASP A 644 33.32 -20.23 -1.17
C ASP A 644 33.38 -18.80 -0.63
N VAL A 645 34.41 -18.55 0.20
CA VAL A 645 34.61 -17.28 0.89
C VAL A 645 34.86 -16.12 -0.07
N ASP A 646 35.58 -16.34 -1.18
CA ASP A 646 35.95 -15.28 -2.12
C ASP A 646 34.69 -14.72 -2.81
N THR A 647 33.88 -15.59 -3.41
CA THR A 647 32.65 -15.18 -4.10
C THR A 647 31.65 -14.57 -3.12
N THR A 648 31.48 -15.16 -1.93
CA THR A 648 30.54 -14.67 -0.90
C THR A 648 30.87 -13.24 -0.47
N ILE A 649 32.14 -12.97 -0.15
CA ILE A 649 32.57 -11.65 0.31
C ILE A 649 32.51 -10.61 -0.82
N ARG A 650 32.92 -10.96 -2.04
CA ARG A 650 32.85 -10.06 -3.20
C ARG A 650 31.42 -9.69 -3.57
N LEU A 651 30.53 -10.69 -3.63
CA LEU A 651 29.11 -10.48 -3.89
C LEU A 651 28.47 -9.57 -2.83
N SER A 652 28.75 -9.83 -1.54
CA SER A 652 28.21 -9.03 -0.44
C SER A 652 28.74 -7.59 -0.44
N ALA A 653 30.01 -7.39 -0.76
CA ALA A 653 30.61 -6.05 -0.86
C ALA A 653 29.97 -5.24 -2.00
N ALA A 654 29.76 -5.87 -3.16
CA ALA A 654 29.14 -5.22 -4.31
C ALA A 654 27.66 -4.87 -4.10
N LEU A 655 26.92 -5.67 -3.31
CA LEU A 655 25.51 -5.45 -2.99
C LEU A 655 25.29 -4.52 -1.79
N GLY A 656 26.31 -4.24 -0.97
CA GLY A 656 26.16 -3.49 0.27
C GLY A 656 25.57 -2.08 0.10
N LEU A 657 25.99 -1.35 -0.94
CA LEU A 657 25.43 -0.03 -1.25
C LEU A 657 23.98 -0.14 -1.75
N PHE A 658 23.69 -1.12 -2.60
CA PHE A 658 22.34 -1.39 -3.09
C PHE A 658 21.37 -1.69 -1.93
N TRP A 659 21.76 -2.56 -1.00
CA TRP A 659 20.95 -2.86 0.18
C TRP A 659 20.75 -1.63 1.07
N THR A 660 21.77 -0.80 1.22
CA THR A 660 21.65 0.47 1.96
C THR A 660 20.64 1.42 1.31
N MET A 661 20.66 1.55 -0.02
CA MET A 661 19.73 2.41 -0.77
C MET A 661 18.28 1.94 -0.72
N ARG A 662 18.05 0.62 -0.76
CA ARG A 662 16.72 0.00 -0.65
C ARG A 662 16.15 0.02 0.78
N GLY A 663 16.89 0.59 1.72
CA GLY A 663 16.46 0.79 3.10
C GLY A 663 16.95 -0.32 4.02
N SER A 664 17.11 0.04 5.30
CA SER A 664 17.57 -0.85 6.35
C SER A 664 16.52 -1.93 6.65
N SER A 665 16.57 -3.00 5.87
CA SER A 665 15.86 -4.23 6.15
C SER A 665 16.70 -5.07 7.12
N PRO A 666 16.10 -5.70 8.14
CA PRO A 666 16.75 -6.73 8.94
C PRO A 666 17.44 -7.81 8.08
N ASP A 667 16.94 -8.03 6.86
CA ASP A 667 17.50 -8.94 5.87
C ASP A 667 18.92 -8.52 5.43
N ALA A 668 19.16 -7.24 5.10
CA ALA A 668 20.48 -6.75 4.70
C ALA A 668 21.53 -6.98 5.80
N ILE A 669 21.17 -6.71 7.05
CA ILE A 669 22.00 -7.01 8.23
C ILE A 669 22.26 -8.52 8.32
N GLY A 670 21.23 -9.34 8.13
CA GLY A 670 21.33 -10.80 8.11
C GLY A 670 22.29 -11.33 7.04
N TRP A 671 22.18 -10.86 5.80
CA TRP A 671 23.02 -11.29 4.68
C TRP A 671 24.48 -10.86 4.86
N LEU A 672 24.73 -9.63 5.32
CA LEU A 672 26.07 -9.15 5.62
C LEU A 672 26.71 -9.96 6.76
N ARG A 673 25.95 -10.30 7.81
CA ARG A 673 26.42 -11.19 8.88
C ARG A 673 26.71 -12.60 8.38
N LEU A 674 25.86 -13.15 7.52
CA LEU A 674 26.05 -14.46 6.91
C LEU A 674 27.41 -14.53 6.20
N ALA A 675 27.73 -13.52 5.40
CA ALA A 675 29.01 -13.41 4.71
C ALA A 675 30.20 -13.30 5.68
N LEU A 676 30.08 -12.48 6.73
CA LEU A 676 31.16 -12.28 7.72
C LEU A 676 31.40 -13.49 8.62
N GLY A 677 30.42 -14.39 8.74
CA GLY A 677 30.55 -15.67 9.45
C GLY A 677 31.59 -16.62 8.84
N LEU A 678 31.91 -16.45 7.55
CA LEU A 678 32.98 -17.20 6.89
C LEU A 678 34.37 -16.61 7.23
N PRO A 679 35.35 -17.43 7.63
CA PRO A 679 36.70 -16.94 7.91
C PRO A 679 37.47 -16.64 6.62
N GLY A 680 38.05 -15.44 6.51
CA GLY A 680 38.94 -15.03 5.41
C GLY A 680 38.26 -14.19 4.32
N GLY A 681 38.78 -14.29 3.08
CA GLY A 681 38.32 -13.54 1.91
C GLY A 681 39.19 -12.33 1.54
N PRO A 682 38.95 -11.70 0.37
CA PRO A 682 39.65 -10.49 -0.05
C PRO A 682 39.48 -9.35 0.95
N ARG A 683 40.61 -8.85 1.47
CA ARG A 683 40.64 -7.88 2.58
C ARG A 683 39.85 -6.59 2.30
N PRO A 684 39.97 -5.89 1.15
CA PRO A 684 39.22 -4.64 0.94
C PRO A 684 37.71 -4.86 0.86
N GLN A 685 37.26 -5.94 0.21
CA GLN A 685 35.83 -6.30 0.13
C GLN A 685 35.29 -6.70 1.50
N ARG A 686 36.07 -7.45 2.30
CA ARG A 686 35.66 -7.79 3.66
C ARG A 686 35.48 -6.55 4.54
N LEU A 687 36.42 -5.60 4.47
CA LEU A 687 36.29 -4.31 5.16
C LEU A 687 35.07 -3.52 4.69
N ALA A 688 34.74 -3.57 3.39
CA ALA A 688 33.54 -2.94 2.85
C ALA A 688 32.25 -3.61 3.39
N VAL A 689 32.19 -4.95 3.46
CA VAL A 689 31.05 -5.68 4.07
C VAL A 689 30.89 -5.30 5.54
N GLU A 690 32.00 -5.26 6.30
CA GLU A 690 31.99 -4.83 7.70
C GLU A 690 31.47 -3.39 7.82
N ALA A 691 31.95 -2.46 7.00
CA ALA A 691 31.51 -1.08 6.99
C ALA A 691 30.02 -0.93 6.59
N PHE A 692 29.53 -1.67 5.60
CA PHE A 692 28.11 -1.66 5.22
C PHE A 692 27.22 -2.24 6.32
N LEU A 693 27.67 -3.28 7.03
CA LEU A 693 26.93 -3.81 8.18
C LEU A 693 26.75 -2.72 9.24
N LEU A 694 27.83 -2.00 9.54
CA LEU A 694 27.81 -0.92 10.52
C LEU A 694 26.89 0.22 10.07
N LEU A 695 26.97 0.63 8.80
CA LEU A 695 26.08 1.63 8.22
C LEU A 695 24.61 1.24 8.35
N ASN A 696 24.27 -0.01 8.01
CA ASN A 696 22.89 -0.51 8.10
C ASN A 696 22.40 -0.63 9.55
N LEU A 697 23.28 -0.95 10.51
CA LEU A 697 22.96 -0.95 11.94
C LEU A 697 22.66 0.47 12.47
N ILE A 698 23.40 1.49 12.02
CA ILE A 698 23.15 2.89 12.41
C ILE A 698 21.80 3.35 11.87
N ILE A 699 21.55 3.10 10.57
CA ILE A 699 20.28 3.46 9.93
C ILE A 699 19.10 2.73 10.59
N ALA A 700 19.30 1.50 11.08
CA ALA A 700 18.31 0.75 11.86
C ALA A 700 18.12 1.24 13.31
N GLY A 701 18.98 2.14 13.81
CA GLY A 701 18.98 2.58 15.21
C GLY A 701 19.54 1.55 16.19
N GLY A 702 20.36 0.61 15.72
CA GLY A 702 21.05 -0.42 16.52
C GLY A 702 22.25 0.13 17.32
N PHE A 703 22.14 1.33 17.90
CA PHE A 703 23.25 1.99 18.60
C PHE A 703 23.78 1.19 19.81
N GLU A 704 22.92 0.45 20.51
CA GLU A 704 23.34 -0.45 21.59
C GLU A 704 24.21 -1.61 21.07
N GLU A 705 23.84 -2.17 19.93
CA GLU A 705 24.62 -3.22 19.28
C GLU A 705 25.93 -2.66 18.74
N LEU A 706 25.90 -1.45 18.18
CA LEU A 706 27.09 -0.74 17.69
C LEU A 706 28.13 -0.48 18.80
N ALA A 707 27.66 -0.12 20.00
CA ALA A 707 28.50 0.04 21.19
C ALA A 707 29.20 -1.27 21.59
N ALA A 708 28.57 -2.42 21.39
CA ALA A 708 29.19 -3.73 21.60
C ALA A 708 30.28 -4.06 20.54
N HIS A 709 30.26 -3.38 19.39
CA HIS A 709 31.19 -3.57 18.28
C HIS A 709 32.30 -2.51 18.19
N THR A 710 32.47 -1.61 19.16
CA THR A 710 33.46 -0.51 19.09
C THR A 710 34.90 -0.94 18.84
N ALA A 711 35.30 -2.13 19.33
CA ALA A 711 36.63 -2.67 19.05
C ALA A 711 36.77 -3.08 17.58
N SER A 712 35.74 -3.71 17.00
CA SER A 712 35.69 -4.05 15.58
C SER A 712 35.66 -2.79 14.72
N LEU A 713 34.90 -1.75 15.10
CA LEU A 713 34.88 -0.45 14.41
C LEU A 713 36.29 0.09 14.18
N ARG A 714 37.09 0.18 15.25
CA ARG A 714 38.45 0.71 15.16
C ARG A 714 39.34 -0.12 14.22
N VAL A 715 39.24 -1.44 14.26
CA VAL A 715 39.99 -2.33 13.38
C VAL A 715 39.60 -2.12 11.91
N VAL A 716 38.31 -1.92 11.62
CA VAL A 716 37.85 -1.62 10.26
C VAL A 716 38.39 -0.27 9.79
N ALA A 717 38.29 0.78 10.62
CA ALA A 717 38.83 2.11 10.32
C ALA A 717 40.35 2.05 10.05
N GLU A 718 41.12 1.40 10.91
CA GLU A 718 42.57 1.24 10.74
C GLU A 718 42.91 0.49 9.45
N GLY A 719 42.17 -0.59 9.14
CA GLY A 719 42.37 -1.36 7.92
C GLY A 719 41.94 -0.64 6.64
N ALA A 720 40.96 0.25 6.72
CA ALA A 720 40.48 1.03 5.58
C ALA A 720 41.51 2.05 5.06
N VAL A 721 42.41 2.54 5.94
CA VAL A 721 43.48 3.48 5.58
C VAL A 721 44.47 2.88 4.56
N ASP A 722 44.62 1.56 4.55
CA ASP A 722 45.48 0.85 3.59
C ASP A 722 44.97 0.92 2.14
N TYR A 723 43.73 1.38 1.92
CA TYR A 723 43.05 1.39 0.62
C TYR A 723 42.50 2.79 0.25
N PRO A 724 43.38 3.80 0.10
CA PRO A 724 42.96 5.20 -0.08
C PRO A 724 42.26 5.48 -1.41
N ASP A 725 42.43 4.63 -2.43
CA ASP A 725 41.81 4.77 -3.75
C ASP A 725 40.45 4.05 -3.88
N HIS A 726 40.03 3.29 -2.86
CA HIS A 726 38.75 2.59 -2.88
C HIS A 726 37.60 3.61 -2.71
N PRO A 727 36.49 3.53 -3.47
CA PRO A 727 35.45 4.55 -3.43
C PRO A 727 34.77 4.71 -2.05
N PHE A 728 34.56 3.61 -1.33
CA PHE A 728 33.86 3.61 -0.03
C PHE A 728 34.76 3.61 1.23
N LEU A 729 35.91 2.93 1.23
CA LEU A 729 36.71 2.73 2.46
C LEU A 729 37.22 4.04 3.12
N PRO A 730 37.58 5.10 2.39
CA PRO A 730 37.93 6.41 2.98
C PRO A 730 36.79 7.03 3.81
N LEU A 731 35.55 6.62 3.58
CA LEU A 731 34.37 7.11 4.31
C LEU A 731 34.22 6.48 5.69
N VAL A 732 34.88 5.35 5.95
CA VAL A 732 34.71 4.55 7.16
C VAL A 732 35.26 5.26 8.39
N GLY A 733 36.42 5.91 8.27
CA GLY A 733 37.02 6.69 9.37
C GLY A 733 36.12 7.84 9.85
N PRO A 734 35.68 8.74 8.96
CA PRO A 734 34.73 9.80 9.29
C PRO A 734 33.42 9.28 9.88
N LEU A 735 32.85 8.22 9.29
CA LEU A 735 31.62 7.58 9.77
C LEU A 735 31.78 7.07 11.22
N ILE A 736 32.88 6.38 11.52
CA ILE A 736 33.17 5.89 12.88
C ILE A 736 33.37 7.03 13.86
N GLY A 737 34.14 8.06 13.49
CA GLY A 737 34.36 9.22 14.36
C GLY A 737 33.05 9.95 14.71
N LEU A 738 32.11 10.04 13.76
CA LEU A 738 30.78 10.60 13.99
C LEU A 738 29.95 9.75 14.97
N ILE A 739 30.01 8.42 14.84
CA ILE A 739 29.28 7.45 15.69
C ILE A 739 29.82 7.45 17.13
N THR A 740 31.13 7.53 17.29
CA THR A 740 31.79 7.43 18.61
C THR A 740 31.95 8.77 19.30
N ASP A 741 31.34 9.84 18.77
CA ASP A 741 31.53 11.23 19.21
C ASP A 741 33.01 11.64 19.35
N ASP A 742 33.87 11.06 18.49
CA ASP A 742 35.28 11.40 18.36
C ASP A 742 35.47 12.30 17.13
N TYR A 743 34.94 13.51 17.28
CA TYR A 743 34.95 14.54 16.23
C TYR A 743 36.37 14.94 15.79
N LEU A 744 37.37 14.76 16.65
CA LEU A 744 38.77 15.00 16.30
C LEU A 744 39.26 13.94 15.31
N ALA A 745 39.07 12.66 15.65
CA ALA A 745 39.40 11.56 14.74
C ALA A 745 38.60 11.64 13.43
N ALA A 746 37.32 12.01 13.50
CA ALA A 746 36.49 12.24 12.32
C ALA A 746 37.09 13.33 11.41
N ASN A 747 37.48 14.47 11.99
CA ASN A 747 38.06 15.59 11.24
C ASN A 747 39.42 15.24 10.62
N GLU A 748 40.29 14.54 11.35
CA GLU A 748 41.56 14.06 10.83
C GLU A 748 41.37 13.09 9.66
N ALA A 749 40.40 12.18 9.77
CA ALA A 749 40.05 11.23 8.71
C ALA A 749 39.45 11.91 7.47
N LEU A 750 38.87 13.12 7.61
CA LEU A 750 38.37 13.93 6.50
C LEU A 750 39.47 14.74 5.79
N ALA A 751 40.67 14.86 6.35
CA ALA A 751 41.76 15.67 5.76
C ALA A 751 42.12 15.29 4.30
N PRO A 752 42.11 14.01 3.88
CA PRO A 752 42.42 13.62 2.49
C PRO A 752 41.35 13.99 1.45
N ALA A 753 40.18 14.51 1.84
CA ALA A 753 39.01 14.63 0.97
C ALA A 753 39.22 15.45 -0.31
N GLU A 754 40.02 16.51 -0.29
CA GLU A 754 40.21 17.36 -1.47
C GLU A 754 41.05 16.66 -2.57
N GLY A 755 41.85 15.65 -2.21
CA GLY A 755 42.79 14.97 -3.10
C GLY A 755 42.30 13.64 -3.67
N HIS A 756 41.11 13.15 -3.30
CA HIS A 756 40.65 11.83 -3.71
C HIS A 756 40.28 11.78 -5.22
N PRO A 757 40.69 10.74 -5.98
CA PRO A 757 40.48 10.69 -7.43
C PRO A 757 39.01 10.51 -7.84
N ASP A 758 38.21 9.78 -7.04
CA ASP A 758 36.79 9.56 -7.31
C ASP A 758 35.93 10.78 -6.87
N PRO A 759 35.13 11.38 -7.78
CA PRO A 759 34.32 12.57 -7.47
C PRO A 759 33.15 12.28 -6.53
N TRP A 760 32.60 11.06 -6.53
CA TRP A 760 31.51 10.68 -5.63
C TRP A 760 32.02 10.59 -4.18
N THR A 761 33.19 9.96 -3.98
CA THR A 761 33.84 9.89 -2.67
C THR A 761 34.13 11.29 -2.12
N ARG A 762 34.58 12.23 -2.97
CA ARG A 762 34.79 13.64 -2.55
C ARG A 762 33.51 14.31 -2.06
N ALA A 763 32.42 14.18 -2.81
CA ALA A 763 31.13 14.73 -2.41
C ALA A 763 30.59 14.11 -1.10
N MET A 764 30.81 12.81 -0.90
CA MET A 764 30.42 12.12 0.33
C MET A 764 31.28 12.53 1.53
N LEU A 765 32.60 12.70 1.36
CA LEU A 765 33.47 13.23 2.41
C LEU A 765 33.08 14.67 2.79
N ASP A 766 32.71 15.51 1.82
CA ASP A 766 32.20 16.85 2.10
C ASP A 766 30.83 16.84 2.80
N THR A 767 30.01 15.81 2.58
CA THR A 767 28.75 15.59 3.33
C THR A 767 29.05 15.31 4.80
N PHE A 768 29.96 14.38 5.11
CA PHE A 768 30.40 14.14 6.49
C PHE A 768 31.03 15.39 7.13
N ARG A 769 31.78 16.17 6.35
CA ARG A 769 32.35 17.44 6.80
C ARG A 769 31.27 18.48 7.11
N CYS A 770 30.19 18.54 6.31
CA CYS A 770 29.04 19.40 6.58
C CYS A 770 28.44 19.10 7.96
N GLY A 771 28.09 17.84 8.24
CA GLY A 771 27.50 17.45 9.53
C GLY A 771 28.43 17.68 10.72
N LEU A 772 29.75 17.47 10.54
CA LEU A 772 30.73 17.80 11.57
C LEU A 772 30.77 19.30 11.87
N LEU A 773 30.84 20.14 10.83
CA LEU A 773 30.88 21.60 10.97
C LEU A 773 29.58 22.14 11.59
N GLU A 774 28.44 21.58 11.22
CA GLU A 774 27.14 21.87 11.83
C GLU A 774 27.15 21.61 13.34
N ASN A 775 27.53 20.39 13.76
CA ASN A 775 27.55 19.97 15.16
C ASN A 775 28.43 20.87 16.04
N ILE A 776 29.58 21.32 15.51
CA ILE A 776 30.51 22.16 16.26
C ILE A 776 30.15 23.65 16.24
N GLY A 777 29.09 24.05 15.53
CA GLY A 777 28.59 25.41 15.43
C GLY A 777 29.26 26.27 14.36
N ASP A 778 29.87 25.68 13.32
CA ASP A 778 30.40 26.38 12.14
C ASP A 778 29.46 26.27 10.94
N MET A 779 28.31 26.95 11.03
CA MET A 779 27.28 26.95 9.98
C MET A 779 27.74 27.55 8.66
N ALA A 780 28.67 28.52 8.71
CA ALA A 780 29.21 29.13 7.50
C ALA A 780 30.09 28.14 6.72
N GLY A 781 31.01 27.46 7.42
CA GLY A 781 31.79 26.38 6.84
C GLY A 781 30.91 25.23 6.34
N ALA A 782 29.91 24.82 7.13
CA ALA A 782 28.96 23.78 6.76
C ALA A 782 28.24 24.11 5.44
N ARG A 783 27.78 25.35 5.29
CA ARG A 783 27.14 25.83 4.06
C ARG A 783 28.08 25.74 2.85
N GLU A 784 29.31 26.22 2.97
CA GLU A 784 30.28 26.23 1.87
C GLU A 784 30.61 24.82 1.38
N VAL A 785 30.83 23.88 2.31
CA VAL A 785 31.14 22.49 1.95
C VAL A 785 29.91 21.76 1.40
N ALA A 786 28.71 22.05 1.91
CA ALA A 786 27.46 21.49 1.39
C ALA A 786 27.19 21.96 -0.04
N GLU A 787 27.39 23.24 -0.34
CA GLU A 787 27.22 23.78 -1.71
C GLU A 787 28.17 23.09 -2.70
N ARG A 788 29.43 22.87 -2.30
CA ARG A 788 30.40 22.10 -3.11
C ARG A 788 30.00 20.64 -3.30
N ALA A 789 29.50 19.98 -2.25
CA ALA A 789 29.05 18.59 -2.33
C ALA A 789 27.77 18.42 -3.17
N ILE A 790 26.82 19.35 -3.10
CA ILE A 790 25.63 19.40 -3.96
C ILE A 790 26.06 19.45 -5.43
N ASP A 791 26.99 20.34 -5.78
CA ASP A 791 27.51 20.43 -7.14
C ASP A 791 28.24 19.14 -7.55
N GLY A 792 29.02 18.54 -6.64
CA GLY A 792 29.67 17.25 -6.84
C GLY A 792 28.68 16.13 -7.17
N PHE A 793 27.63 15.95 -6.36
CA PHE A 793 26.61 14.93 -6.62
C PHE A 793 25.84 15.19 -7.91
N ARG A 794 25.56 16.46 -8.25
CA ARG A 794 24.92 16.82 -9.53
C ARG A 794 25.78 16.47 -10.74
N VAL A 795 27.10 16.65 -10.65
CA VAL A 795 28.05 16.28 -11.71
C VAL A 795 28.10 14.77 -11.91
N VAL A 796 28.11 13.99 -10.83
CA VAL A 796 28.15 12.53 -10.92
C VAL A 796 26.77 11.92 -11.25
N GLY A 797 25.70 12.63 -10.89
CA GLY A 797 24.31 12.22 -11.07
C GLY A 797 23.77 11.30 -9.97
N ASP A 798 24.43 11.26 -8.81
CA ASP A 798 23.98 10.50 -7.65
C ASP A 798 22.76 11.17 -7.00
N ARG A 799 21.61 10.51 -7.07
CA ARG A 799 20.34 10.95 -6.48
C ARG A 799 20.26 10.65 -5.00
N PHE A 800 20.81 9.51 -4.58
CA PHE A 800 20.75 9.08 -3.18
C PHE A 800 21.59 9.99 -2.30
N GLY A 801 22.88 10.19 -2.64
CA GLY A 801 23.77 11.09 -1.90
C GLY A 801 23.29 12.54 -1.91
N LEU A 802 22.78 13.02 -3.06
CA LEU A 802 22.21 14.36 -3.15
C LEU A 802 20.98 14.53 -2.26
N ALA A 803 20.05 13.57 -2.22
CA ALA A 803 18.88 13.64 -1.37
C ALA A 803 19.23 13.65 0.13
N GLN A 804 20.21 12.83 0.54
CA GLN A 804 20.72 12.82 1.92
C GLN A 804 21.28 14.19 2.30
N LEU A 805 22.19 14.74 1.49
CA LEU A 805 22.80 16.04 1.75
C LEU A 805 21.77 17.20 1.73
N LEU A 806 20.79 17.17 0.83
CA LEU A 806 19.74 18.19 0.78
C LEU A 806 18.85 18.17 2.03
N THR A 807 18.67 17.00 2.64
CA THR A 807 17.97 16.87 3.93
C THR A 807 18.81 17.45 5.07
N GLU A 808 20.12 17.17 5.08
CA GLU A 808 21.06 17.65 6.10
C GLU A 808 21.37 19.15 6.00
N VAL A 809 21.38 19.74 4.79
CA VAL A 809 21.70 21.17 4.61
C VAL A 809 20.51 22.10 4.93
N ALA A 810 19.29 21.56 5.03
CA ALA A 810 18.10 22.37 5.23
C ALA A 810 18.13 23.19 6.55
N PRO A 811 18.51 22.62 7.72
CA PRO A 811 18.78 23.39 8.94
C PRO A 811 19.82 24.49 8.76
N VAL A 812 20.89 24.26 7.98
CA VAL A 812 21.93 25.25 7.70
C VAL A 812 21.34 26.45 6.96
N TYR A 813 20.54 26.23 5.93
CA TYR A 813 19.84 27.31 5.22
C TYR A 813 18.87 28.07 6.13
N GLN A 814 18.13 27.38 6.99
CA GLN A 814 17.24 28.02 7.97
C GLN A 814 18.00 28.93 8.94
N ALA A 815 19.18 28.50 9.41
CA ALA A 815 19.98 29.27 10.36
C ALA A 815 20.41 30.65 9.81
N PHE A 816 20.53 30.78 8.48
CA PHE A 816 20.77 32.04 7.77
C PHE A 816 19.50 32.77 7.31
N GLY A 817 18.31 32.23 7.61
CA GLY A 817 17.02 32.79 7.21
C GLY A 817 16.60 32.47 5.77
N GLU A 818 17.30 31.57 5.07
CA GLU A 818 17.03 31.14 3.69
C GLU A 818 15.96 30.03 3.67
N VAL A 819 14.80 30.29 4.28
CA VAL A 819 13.77 29.27 4.52
C VAL A 819 13.19 28.72 3.21
N ASP A 820 12.98 29.56 2.20
CA ASP A 820 12.49 29.10 0.88
C ASP A 820 13.47 28.12 0.21
N ARG A 821 14.77 28.35 0.41
CA ARG A 821 15.84 27.45 -0.09
C ARG A 821 15.85 26.13 0.67
N ALA A 822 15.61 26.16 1.98
CA ALA A 822 15.45 24.96 2.80
C ALA A 822 14.22 24.12 2.38
N VAL A 823 13.08 24.77 2.12
CA VAL A 823 11.88 24.09 1.60
C VAL A 823 12.18 23.45 0.25
N ALA A 824 12.79 24.18 -0.68
CA ALA A 824 13.12 23.67 -2.01
C ALA A 824 14.11 22.49 -1.97
N ALA A 825 15.10 22.53 -1.07
CA ALA A 825 16.04 21.43 -0.87
C ALA A 825 15.33 20.16 -0.39
N LEU A 826 14.44 20.27 0.60
CA LEU A 826 13.69 19.12 1.12
C LEU A 826 12.67 18.57 0.12
N GLU A 827 12.01 19.43 -0.66
CA GLU A 827 11.12 18.98 -1.75
C GLU A 827 11.89 18.23 -2.85
N GLU A 828 13.09 18.70 -3.19
CA GLU A 828 13.99 18.02 -4.11
C GLU A 828 14.47 16.67 -3.53
N ALA A 829 14.87 16.61 -2.26
CA ALA A 829 15.26 15.38 -1.59
C ALA A 829 14.13 14.32 -1.65
N VAL A 830 12.90 14.71 -1.33
CA VAL A 830 11.73 13.82 -1.41
C VAL A 830 11.49 13.32 -2.83
N ARG A 831 11.61 14.20 -3.84
CA ARG A 831 11.47 13.82 -5.25
C ARG A 831 12.53 12.80 -5.66
N LEU A 832 13.80 13.05 -5.35
CA LEU A 832 14.92 12.19 -5.71
C LEU A 832 14.82 10.81 -5.06
N ARG A 833 14.41 10.74 -3.79
CA ARG A 833 14.17 9.46 -3.10
C ARG A 833 13.03 8.68 -3.75
N ARG A 834 11.93 9.33 -4.14
CA ARG A 834 10.82 8.69 -4.87
C ARG A 834 11.17 8.24 -6.29
N GLU A 835 12.16 8.86 -6.93
CA GLU A 835 12.68 8.36 -8.21
C GLU A 835 13.44 7.03 -8.03
N LEU A 836 14.06 6.81 -6.87
CA LEU A 836 14.79 5.57 -6.54
C LEU A 836 13.85 4.47 -6.03
N ASP A 837 12.88 4.83 -5.20
CA ASP A 837 11.83 3.94 -4.70
C ASP A 837 10.48 4.69 -4.64
N PRO A 838 9.57 4.45 -5.62
CA PRO A 838 8.28 5.12 -5.69
C PRO A 838 7.38 4.88 -4.47
N ASP A 839 7.60 3.78 -3.75
CA ASP A 839 6.78 3.34 -2.63
C ASP A 839 7.34 3.82 -1.27
N ASP A 840 8.43 4.60 -1.25
CA ASP A 840 9.04 5.10 -0.01
C ASP A 840 8.20 6.19 0.67
N ASP A 841 7.85 5.94 1.94
CA ASP A 841 7.02 6.84 2.74
C ASP A 841 7.78 8.08 3.23
N LEU A 842 9.11 8.05 3.31
CA LEU A 842 9.99 9.19 3.63
C LEU A 842 9.55 10.02 4.85
N PRO A 843 9.30 9.39 6.02
CA PRO A 843 8.66 10.07 7.13
C PRO A 843 9.52 11.14 7.79
N PHE A 844 10.84 10.96 7.77
CA PHE A 844 11.79 11.92 8.33
C PHE A 844 11.85 13.18 7.44
N GLU A 845 12.03 13.02 6.13
CA GLU A 845 12.11 14.13 5.18
C GLU A 845 10.79 14.92 5.13
N ARG A 846 9.64 14.23 5.15
CA ARG A 846 8.31 14.88 5.23
C ARG A 846 8.13 15.68 6.52
N MET A 847 8.58 15.14 7.65
CA MET A 847 8.54 15.86 8.93
C MET A 847 9.43 17.10 8.88
N MET A 848 10.66 16.98 8.39
CA MET A 848 11.60 18.11 8.27
C MET A 848 11.01 19.20 7.38
N LEU A 849 10.37 18.81 6.27
CA LEU A 849 9.70 19.72 5.35
C LEU A 849 8.52 20.43 6.03
N ALA A 850 7.70 19.71 6.79
CA ALA A 850 6.58 20.30 7.54
C ALA A 850 7.08 21.31 8.59
N ALA A 851 8.12 20.97 9.35
CA ALA A 851 8.73 21.89 10.31
C ALA A 851 9.31 23.14 9.63
N THR A 852 9.96 22.98 8.47
CA THR A 852 10.49 24.09 7.68
C THR A 852 9.38 25.00 7.15
N ARG A 853 8.28 24.41 6.67
CA ARG A 853 7.09 25.15 6.20
C ARG A 853 6.42 25.96 7.30
N ALA A 854 6.40 25.45 8.53
CA ALA A 854 5.93 26.22 9.68
C ALA A 854 6.75 27.52 9.87
N VAL A 855 8.08 27.43 9.76
CA VAL A 855 8.98 28.61 9.83
C VAL A 855 8.80 29.52 8.61
N ALA A 856 8.46 28.96 7.45
CA ALA A 856 8.15 29.74 6.23
C ALA A 856 6.81 30.49 6.31
N GLY A 857 5.95 30.15 7.27
CA GLY A 857 4.61 30.72 7.45
C GLY A 857 3.48 29.92 6.80
N ASP A 858 3.76 28.76 6.20
CA ASP A 858 2.74 27.83 5.67
C ASP A 858 2.24 26.89 6.81
N VAL A 859 1.62 27.51 7.81
CA VAL A 859 1.28 26.86 9.10
C VAL A 859 0.21 25.78 8.94
N ASP A 860 -0.80 25.99 8.10
CA ASP A 860 -1.90 25.04 7.92
C ASP A 860 -1.43 23.74 7.28
N ARG A 861 -0.59 23.84 6.25
CA ARG A 861 0.01 22.68 5.60
C ARG A 861 0.98 21.96 6.52
N ALA A 862 1.86 22.71 7.21
CA ALA A 862 2.76 22.16 8.21
C ALA A 862 2.01 21.37 9.30
N ARG A 863 0.90 21.91 9.81
CA ARG A 863 0.05 21.25 10.82
C ARG A 863 -0.58 19.97 10.28
N ALA A 864 -1.10 19.98 9.05
CA ALA A 864 -1.68 18.79 8.44
C ALA A 864 -0.63 17.67 8.26
N GLU A 865 0.56 18.03 7.77
CA GLU A 865 1.66 17.10 7.54
C GLU A 865 2.24 16.58 8.87
N CYS A 866 2.50 17.43 9.86
CA CYS A 866 2.94 17.00 11.19
C CYS A 866 1.90 16.09 11.87
N ARG A 867 0.61 16.36 11.72
CA ARG A 867 -0.44 15.46 12.26
C ARG A 867 -0.39 14.10 11.62
N ALA A 868 -0.24 14.03 10.29
CA ALA A 868 -0.08 12.78 9.56
C ALA A 868 1.19 12.01 10.00
N SER A 869 2.30 12.71 10.21
CA SER A 869 3.58 12.12 10.67
C SER A 869 3.64 11.81 12.17
N SER A 870 2.74 12.38 12.99
CA SER A 870 2.67 12.12 14.45
C SER A 870 1.80 10.92 14.82
N LEU A 871 1.18 10.28 13.82
CA LEU A 871 0.44 9.04 14.02
C LEU A 871 1.45 7.91 14.35
N PRO A 872 1.07 6.88 15.14
CA PRO A 872 1.94 5.74 15.54
C PRO A 872 2.38 4.83 14.39
N ALA A 873 2.34 5.36 13.18
CA ALA A 873 2.53 4.75 11.89
C ALA A 873 3.89 4.05 11.72
N PHE A 874 4.93 4.45 12.46
CA PHE A 874 6.28 4.00 12.21
C PHE A 874 6.72 2.95 13.25
N GLU A 875 7.15 1.77 12.79
CA GLU A 875 7.68 0.68 13.63
C GLU A 875 9.22 0.75 13.76
N GLY A 876 9.74 0.66 14.98
CA GLY A 876 11.19 0.55 15.29
C GLY A 876 11.76 1.67 16.17
N PRO A 877 13.00 1.53 16.70
CA PRO A 877 13.63 2.55 17.55
C PRO A 877 13.84 3.91 16.86
N THR A 878 14.08 3.90 15.54
CA THR A 878 14.24 5.10 14.68
C THR A 878 12.92 5.73 14.26
N ALA A 879 11.82 5.01 14.47
CA ALA A 879 10.47 5.37 14.06
C ALA A 879 9.85 6.48 14.92
N TYR A 880 10.39 6.68 16.13
CA TYR A 880 9.94 7.71 17.06
C TYR A 880 10.59 9.07 16.79
N ALA A 881 11.72 9.15 16.08
CA ALA A 881 12.39 10.43 15.80
C ALA A 881 11.51 11.41 14.99
N PRO A 882 10.85 10.99 13.88
CA PRO A 882 9.86 11.83 13.20
C PRO A 882 8.67 12.23 14.10
N VAL A 883 8.23 11.33 14.98
CA VAL A 883 7.12 11.60 15.90
C VAL A 883 7.49 12.66 16.94
N VAL A 884 8.68 12.56 17.55
CA VAL A 884 9.21 13.57 18.48
C VAL A 884 9.23 14.93 17.79
N MET A 885 9.82 15.02 16.61
CA MET A 885 9.95 16.29 15.89
C MET A 885 8.61 16.86 15.43
N ALA A 886 7.68 16.01 14.96
CA ALA A 886 6.34 16.44 14.56
C ALA A 886 5.54 16.99 15.74
N THR A 887 5.57 16.30 16.89
CA THR A 887 4.86 16.73 18.11
C THR A 887 5.51 17.95 18.75
N LEU A 888 6.83 18.09 18.71
CA LEU A 888 7.52 19.34 19.09
C LEU A 888 7.07 20.52 18.22
N THR A 889 6.98 20.31 16.90
CA THR A 889 6.53 21.34 15.95
C THR A 889 5.08 21.75 16.22
N LEU A 890 4.17 20.79 16.41
CA LEU A 890 2.77 21.06 16.76
C LEU A 890 2.66 21.79 18.11
N GLY A 891 3.45 21.39 19.11
CA GLY A 891 3.50 22.04 20.41
C GLY A 891 3.98 23.49 20.34
N ASN A 892 5.00 23.75 19.52
CA ASN A 892 5.49 25.11 19.24
C ASN A 892 4.42 25.96 18.56
N LEU A 893 3.78 25.46 17.50
CA LEU A 893 2.70 26.17 16.80
C LEU A 893 1.56 26.53 17.76
N ALA A 894 1.07 25.56 18.54
CA ALA A 894 0.01 25.81 19.53
C ALA A 894 0.41 26.87 20.57
N ARG A 895 1.68 26.85 21.02
CA ARG A 895 2.20 27.84 21.96
C ARG A 895 2.26 29.23 21.35
N TYR A 896 2.70 29.37 20.09
CA TYR A 896 2.73 30.66 19.39
C TYR A 896 1.33 31.25 19.18
N GLU A 897 0.32 30.40 19.03
CA GLU A 897 -1.09 30.80 18.93
C GLU A 897 -1.77 31.05 20.29
N GLY A 898 -1.08 30.74 21.40
CA GLY A 898 -1.58 30.92 22.76
C GLY A 898 -2.42 29.76 23.32
N ASP A 899 -2.58 28.65 22.59
CA ASP A 899 -3.20 27.42 23.11
C ASP A 899 -2.18 26.62 23.95
N LEU A 900 -1.94 27.12 25.17
CA LEU A 900 -1.00 26.51 26.12
C LEU A 900 -1.46 25.12 26.61
N ALA A 901 -2.73 24.77 26.43
CA ALA A 901 -3.25 23.46 26.80
C ALA A 901 -2.88 22.41 25.74
N GLU A 902 -3.08 22.73 24.46
CA GLU A 902 -2.62 21.89 23.34
C GLU A 902 -1.10 21.78 23.31
N ALA A 903 -0.37 22.90 23.48
CA ALA A 903 1.09 22.87 23.54
C ALA A 903 1.60 21.88 24.61
N GLY A 904 0.98 21.88 25.80
CA GLY A 904 1.33 20.94 26.85
C GLY A 904 0.90 19.49 26.60
N ARG A 905 -0.10 19.23 25.74
CA ARG A 905 -0.42 17.86 25.29
C ARG A 905 0.64 17.36 24.32
N GLU A 906 0.99 18.18 23.33
CA GLU A 906 1.95 17.80 22.29
C GLU A 906 3.37 17.63 22.83
N TYR A 907 3.85 18.50 23.74
CA TYR A 907 5.16 18.29 24.38
C TYR A 907 5.23 17.04 25.26
N ARG A 908 4.11 16.60 25.86
CA ARG A 908 4.05 15.31 26.57
C ARG A 908 4.13 14.14 25.61
N ARG A 909 3.44 14.20 24.47
CA ARG A 909 3.58 13.20 23.40
C ARG A 909 5.02 13.14 22.88
N ALA A 910 5.67 14.28 22.72
CA ALA A 910 7.09 14.35 22.34
C ALA A 910 7.99 13.70 23.40
N ALA A 911 7.73 13.95 24.69
CA ALA A 911 8.47 13.32 25.80
C ALA A 911 8.27 11.80 25.84
N ASP A 912 7.03 11.33 25.67
CA ASP A 912 6.69 9.90 25.65
C ASP A 912 7.35 9.20 24.46
N ALA A 913 7.37 9.84 23.28
CA ALA A 913 8.05 9.33 22.10
C ALA A 913 9.58 9.34 22.29
N SER A 914 10.15 10.41 22.84
CA SER A 914 11.59 10.51 23.11
C SER A 914 12.05 9.47 24.14
N ALA A 915 11.22 9.12 25.13
CA ALA A 915 11.53 8.08 26.11
C ALA A 915 11.55 6.67 25.49
N ARG A 916 10.92 6.49 24.33
CA ARG A 916 10.91 5.24 23.55
C ARG A 916 12.02 5.19 22.50
N THR A 917 12.72 6.30 22.28
CA THR A 917 13.92 6.35 21.43
C THR A 917 15.17 6.04 22.28
N PRO A 918 16.00 5.04 21.93
CA PRO A 918 17.21 4.74 22.69
C PRO A 918 18.17 5.93 22.75
N HIS A 919 18.40 6.48 23.95
CA HIS A 919 19.50 7.38 24.31
C HIS A 919 19.94 8.46 23.28
N VAL A 920 19.00 9.22 22.70
CA VAL A 920 19.31 10.41 21.87
C VAL A 920 19.17 11.69 22.72
N PRO A 921 20.25 12.20 23.34
CA PRO A 921 20.19 13.35 24.26
C PRO A 921 19.68 14.64 23.61
N GLN A 922 19.83 14.80 22.28
CA GLN A 922 19.32 15.94 21.52
C GLN A 922 17.80 16.08 21.67
N PHE A 923 17.04 14.98 21.52
CA PHE A 923 15.59 15.00 21.65
C PHE A 923 15.15 15.35 23.07
N SER A 924 15.85 14.81 24.08
CA SER A 924 15.59 15.15 25.48
C SER A 924 15.81 16.64 25.76
N ALA A 925 16.85 17.24 25.18
CA ALA A 925 17.11 18.67 25.28
C ALA A 925 15.99 19.50 24.62
N LEU A 926 15.59 19.17 23.39
CA LEU A 926 14.55 19.89 22.65
C LEU A 926 13.17 19.82 23.33
N VAL A 927 12.83 18.66 23.90
CA VAL A 927 11.60 18.49 24.71
C VAL A 927 11.64 19.38 25.95
N ALA A 928 12.76 19.41 26.66
CA ALA A 928 12.94 20.28 27.83
C ALA A 928 12.88 21.77 27.46
N VAL A 929 13.40 22.18 26.30
CA VAL A 929 13.24 23.55 25.76
C VAL A 929 11.76 23.88 25.55
N GLY A 930 10.99 22.97 24.94
CA GLY A 930 9.55 23.15 24.75
C GLY A 930 8.80 23.36 26.08
N PHE A 931 9.09 22.53 27.09
CA PHE A 931 8.50 22.69 28.43
C PHE A 931 8.96 23.98 29.13
N ALA A 932 10.21 24.40 28.97
CA ALA A 932 10.70 25.67 29.52
C ALA A 932 9.93 26.86 28.94
N HIS A 933 9.75 26.90 27.62
CA HIS A 933 8.98 27.95 26.95
C HIS A 933 7.48 27.91 27.30
N LEU A 934 6.91 26.73 27.52
CA LEU A 934 5.52 26.57 27.97
C LEU A 934 5.31 27.11 29.39
N ALA A 935 6.19 26.74 30.33
CA ALA A 935 6.12 27.20 31.72
C ALA A 935 6.32 28.73 31.79
N ALA A 936 7.27 29.27 31.03
CA ALA A 936 7.47 30.71 30.88
C ALA A 936 6.22 31.43 30.35
N ALA A 937 5.53 30.85 29.35
CA ALA A 937 4.28 31.40 28.83
C ALA A 937 3.11 31.35 29.84
N LYS A 938 3.15 30.44 30.81
CA LYS A 938 2.18 30.36 31.92
C LYS A 938 2.52 31.27 33.11
N GLY A 939 3.68 31.92 33.09
CA GLY A 939 4.20 32.71 34.21
C GLY A 939 4.81 31.87 35.34
N ASP A 940 5.02 30.57 35.13
CA ASP A 940 5.66 29.67 36.09
C ASP A 940 7.19 29.68 35.86
N LEU A 941 7.85 30.69 36.43
CA LEU A 941 9.29 30.90 36.25
C LEU A 941 10.14 29.84 36.95
N GLU A 942 9.63 29.21 38.01
CA GLU A 942 10.33 28.16 38.73
C GLU A 942 10.45 26.90 37.86
N THR A 943 9.32 26.39 37.36
CA THR A 943 9.29 25.24 36.45
C THR A 943 10.05 25.55 35.16
N ALA A 944 9.92 26.77 34.62
CA ALA A 944 10.64 27.17 33.43
C ALA A 944 12.17 27.12 33.64
N GLY A 945 12.65 27.56 34.81
CA GLY A 945 14.06 27.48 35.20
C GLY A 945 14.57 26.05 35.38
N GLU A 946 13.76 25.14 35.94
CA GLU A 946 14.11 23.71 36.03
C GLU A 946 14.25 23.05 34.66
N GLN A 947 13.30 23.33 33.76
CA GLN A 947 13.29 22.76 32.41
C GLN A 947 14.42 23.32 31.55
N ALA A 948 14.73 24.62 31.64
CA ALA A 948 15.88 25.20 30.94
C ALA A 948 17.23 24.59 31.40
N ARG A 949 17.37 24.32 32.70
CA ARG A 949 18.56 23.64 33.24
C ARG A 949 18.69 22.20 32.74
N THR A 950 17.56 21.50 32.65
CA THR A 950 17.48 20.14 32.10
C THR A 950 17.86 20.14 30.62
N ALA A 951 17.36 21.11 29.85
CA ALA A 951 17.71 21.29 28.44
C ALA A 951 19.22 21.49 28.23
N VAL A 952 19.83 22.42 28.97
CA VAL A 952 21.28 22.68 28.90
C VAL A 952 22.09 21.42 29.26
N ALA A 953 21.70 20.68 30.30
CA ALA A 953 22.41 19.46 30.70
C ALA A 953 22.39 18.38 29.60
N HIS A 954 21.24 18.16 28.97
CA HIS A 954 21.13 17.21 27.86
C HIS A 954 21.86 17.70 26.61
N ALA A 955 21.80 19.00 26.28
CA ALA A 955 22.51 19.57 25.15
C ALA A 955 24.04 19.45 25.28
N LEU A 956 24.59 19.67 26.49
CA LEU A 956 26.01 19.47 26.78
C LEU A 956 26.43 17.99 26.64
N ALA A 957 25.57 17.07 27.10
CA ALA A 957 25.81 15.63 26.93
C ALA A 957 25.79 15.22 25.45
N ALA A 958 24.94 15.85 24.64
CA ALA A 958 24.84 15.63 23.21
C ALA A 958 26.04 16.17 22.39
N LYS A 959 26.84 17.08 22.97
CA LYS A 959 27.93 17.81 22.27
C LYS A 959 27.48 18.53 20.98
N ASP A 960 26.20 18.91 20.92
CA ASP A 960 25.55 19.53 19.77
C ASP A 960 25.35 21.03 20.06
N MET A 961 26.15 21.87 19.41
CA MET A 961 26.13 23.32 19.66
C MET A 961 24.83 24.00 19.19
N PRO A 962 24.23 23.66 18.03
CA PRO A 962 22.89 24.12 17.67
C PRO A 962 21.79 23.81 18.71
N VAL A 963 21.77 22.60 19.28
CA VAL A 963 20.82 22.24 20.35
C VAL A 963 21.10 23.01 21.64
N LEU A 964 22.37 23.23 21.98
CA LEU A 964 22.75 24.09 23.11
C LEU A 964 22.33 25.54 22.89
N ALA A 965 22.42 26.06 21.66
CA ALA A 965 21.95 27.39 21.31
C ALA A 965 20.43 27.54 21.51
N ARG A 966 19.62 26.54 21.12
CA ARG A 966 18.17 26.53 21.43
C ARG A 966 17.90 26.53 22.93
N SER A 967 18.70 25.80 23.70
CA SER A 967 18.62 25.81 25.17
C SER A 967 18.98 27.19 25.76
N ALA A 968 19.98 27.87 25.19
CA ALA A 968 20.35 29.23 25.58
C ALA A 968 19.24 30.25 25.29
N VAL A 969 18.44 30.10 24.23
CA VAL A 969 17.27 30.96 23.97
C VAL A 969 16.21 30.83 25.10
N ALA A 970 15.98 29.63 25.62
CA ALA A 970 15.11 29.43 26.78
C ALA A 970 15.66 30.14 28.03
N VAL A 971 16.98 30.10 28.26
CA VAL A 971 17.67 30.84 29.34
C VAL A 971 17.54 32.36 29.15
N ALA A 972 17.71 32.87 27.92
CA ALA A 972 17.54 34.28 27.62
C ALA A 972 16.12 34.76 27.94
N ARG A 973 15.10 33.97 27.58
CA ARG A 973 13.70 34.27 27.89
C ARG A 973 13.43 34.31 29.40
N LEU A 974 14.03 33.40 30.17
CA LEU A 974 13.93 33.40 31.63
C LEU A 974 14.55 34.65 32.27
N ARG A 975 15.73 35.08 31.80
CA ARG A 975 16.38 36.31 32.27
C ARG A 975 15.52 37.53 32.00
N LEU A 976 14.97 37.63 30.79
CA LEU A 976 14.06 38.71 30.40
C LEU A 976 12.83 38.76 31.33
N LEU A 977 12.14 37.62 31.54
CA LEU A 977 10.97 37.56 32.43
C LEU A 977 11.30 37.81 33.90
N SER A 978 12.57 37.68 34.28
CA SER A 978 13.09 37.99 35.62
C SER A 978 13.57 39.44 35.77
N GLY A 979 13.44 40.28 34.73
CA GLY A 979 13.83 41.69 34.73
C GLY A 979 15.30 41.96 34.35
N ASP A 980 16.00 40.99 33.75
CA ASP A 980 17.38 41.13 33.26
C ASP A 980 17.42 41.13 31.72
N ALA A 981 16.86 42.18 31.10
CA ALA A 981 16.82 42.32 29.64
C ALA A 981 18.22 42.46 29.00
N ALA A 982 19.17 43.09 29.69
CA ALA A 982 20.56 43.18 29.21
C ALA A 982 21.25 41.80 29.23
N GLY A 983 21.03 41.00 30.28
CA GLY A 983 21.51 39.62 30.32
C GLY A 983 20.83 38.72 29.29
N ALA A 984 19.53 38.90 29.05
CA ALA A 984 18.81 38.20 27.99
C ALA A 984 19.40 38.47 26.60
N ALA A 985 19.64 39.74 26.26
CA ALA A 985 20.28 40.15 25.01
C ALA A 985 21.69 39.54 24.86
N ARG A 986 22.48 39.52 25.95
CA ARG A 986 23.80 38.88 25.95
C ARG A 986 23.71 37.38 25.71
N VAL A 987 22.77 36.67 26.35
CA VAL A 987 22.58 35.23 26.12
C VAL A 987 22.08 34.93 24.71
N LEU A 988 21.26 35.80 24.09
CA LEU A 988 20.94 35.66 22.66
C LEU A 988 22.18 35.77 21.76
N GLY A 989 23.11 36.68 22.08
CA GLY A 989 24.40 36.76 21.39
C GLY A 989 25.23 35.48 21.55
N VAL A 990 25.20 34.88 22.75
CA VAL A 990 25.82 33.57 23.02
C VAL A 990 25.17 32.45 22.21
N ALA A 991 23.82 32.42 22.14
CA ALA A 991 23.11 31.45 21.32
C ALA A 991 23.51 31.56 19.84
N ALA A 992 23.61 32.77 19.30
CA ALA A 992 24.09 33.00 17.93
C ALA A 992 25.55 32.55 17.75
N ARG A 993 26.41 32.76 18.75
CA ARG A 993 27.81 32.29 18.73
C ARG A 993 27.94 30.77 18.72
N LEU A 994 27.14 30.08 19.54
CA LEU A 994 27.12 28.62 19.64
C LEU A 994 26.55 27.98 18.38
N ARG A 995 25.47 28.54 17.83
CA ARG A 995 24.91 28.08 16.56
C ARG A 995 25.82 28.37 15.37
N GLY A 996 26.57 29.48 15.41
CA GLY A 996 27.35 29.99 14.27
C GLY A 996 26.54 30.81 13.27
N ALA A 997 25.30 31.16 13.60
CA ALA A 997 24.37 31.85 12.72
C ALA A 997 23.29 32.63 13.49
N PRO A 998 22.73 33.71 12.91
CA PRO A 998 21.83 34.63 13.60
C PRO A 998 20.42 34.07 13.87
N ASP A 999 19.94 33.10 13.08
CA ASP A 999 18.61 32.48 13.19
C ASP A 999 17.44 33.49 13.25
N PRO A 1000 17.28 34.34 12.21
CA PRO A 1000 16.42 35.52 12.25
C PRO A 1000 14.92 35.21 12.12
N ARG A 1001 14.56 33.93 11.95
CA ARG A 1001 13.18 33.48 11.71
C ARG A 1001 12.59 32.69 12.89
N ASP A 1002 13.38 32.42 13.92
CA ASP A 1002 12.90 31.75 15.13
C ASP A 1002 11.99 32.72 15.94
N PRO A 1003 10.70 32.38 16.17
CA PRO A 1003 9.78 33.26 16.88
C PRO A 1003 10.17 33.55 18.33
N ASP A 1004 10.84 32.63 19.03
CA ASP A 1004 11.30 32.84 20.40
C ASP A 1004 12.51 33.78 20.45
N VAL A 1005 13.42 33.68 19.47
CA VAL A 1005 14.54 34.63 19.31
C VAL A 1005 14.02 36.04 19.04
N ILE A 1006 13.08 36.18 18.09
CA ILE A 1006 12.46 37.47 17.76
C ILE A 1006 11.76 38.06 18.98
N ALA A 1007 10.93 37.27 19.67
CA ALA A 1007 10.17 37.75 20.83
C ALA A 1007 11.08 38.23 21.97
N VAL A 1008 12.15 37.50 22.29
CA VAL A 1008 13.10 37.91 23.34
C VAL A 1008 13.87 39.17 22.90
N ALA A 1009 14.28 39.25 21.64
CA ALA A 1009 14.99 40.41 21.11
C ALA A 1009 14.12 41.68 21.17
N ASP A 1010 12.89 41.62 20.67
CA ASP A 1010 11.99 42.77 20.60
C ASP A 1010 11.56 43.27 21.98
N LEU A 1011 11.25 42.36 22.90
CA LEU A 1011 10.93 42.72 24.28
C LEU A 1011 12.15 43.29 25.03
N SER A 1012 13.35 42.78 24.77
CA SER A 1012 14.57 43.34 25.36
C SER A 1012 14.84 44.75 24.82
N ARG A 1013 14.70 44.98 23.50
CA ARG A 1013 14.81 46.33 22.90
C ARG A 1013 13.78 47.29 23.48
N ALA A 1014 12.56 46.83 23.71
CA ALA A 1014 11.51 47.66 24.31
C ALA A 1014 11.84 48.07 25.76
N ASP A 1015 12.54 47.22 26.53
CA ASP A 1015 12.90 47.48 27.93
C ASP A 1015 14.15 48.37 28.08
N ILE A 1016 15.23 48.07 27.34
CA ILE A 1016 16.54 48.74 27.51
C ILE A 1016 16.97 49.64 26.34
N GLY A 1017 16.22 49.66 25.23
CA GLY A 1017 16.51 50.41 24.01
C GLY A 1017 17.51 49.72 23.08
N ASP A 1018 17.44 50.04 21.78
CA ASP A 1018 18.21 49.38 20.71
C ASP A 1018 19.73 49.41 20.94
N ALA A 1019 20.30 50.56 21.32
CA ALA A 1019 21.74 50.69 21.50
C ALA A 1019 22.30 49.84 22.66
N ALA A 1020 21.54 49.71 23.75
CA ALA A 1020 21.94 48.89 24.90
C ALA A 1020 21.77 47.39 24.58
N TYR A 1021 20.70 47.05 23.86
CA TYR A 1021 20.49 45.71 23.34
C TYR A 1021 21.64 45.28 22.42
N ASP A 1022 21.98 46.08 21.41
CA ASP A 1022 23.01 45.76 20.43
C ASP A 1022 24.38 45.58 21.09
N LEU A 1023 24.72 46.41 22.08
CA LEU A 1023 25.95 46.27 22.86
C LEU A 1023 25.99 44.96 23.65
N ALA A 1024 24.90 44.62 24.35
CA ALA A 1024 24.82 43.41 25.14
C ALA A 1024 24.86 42.14 24.27
N TYR A 1025 24.10 42.15 23.17
CA TYR A 1025 24.11 41.09 22.17
C TYR A 1025 25.50 40.89 21.56
N ALA A 1026 26.16 41.97 21.12
CA ALA A 1026 27.51 41.92 20.58
C ALA A 1026 28.53 41.37 21.59
N ALA A 1027 28.38 41.71 22.89
CA ALA A 1027 29.25 41.19 23.94
C ALA A 1027 29.11 39.67 24.15
N GLY A 1028 27.92 39.11 23.95
CA GLY A 1028 27.70 37.66 23.93
C GLY A 1028 28.27 37.00 22.68
N LEU A 1029 28.03 37.61 21.52
CA LEU A 1029 28.49 37.11 20.23
C LEU A 1029 30.02 37.08 20.11
N ALA A 1030 30.71 38.02 20.74
CA ALA A 1030 32.17 38.15 20.71
C ALA A 1030 32.92 37.11 21.56
N LEU A 1031 32.22 36.31 22.38
CA LEU A 1031 32.86 35.24 23.14
C LEU A 1031 33.42 34.17 22.21
N ASP A 1032 34.50 33.51 22.62
CA ASP A 1032 34.85 32.24 22.01
C ASP A 1032 33.84 31.15 22.42
N ARG A 1033 33.90 29.99 21.74
CA ARG A 1033 32.95 28.92 21.98
C ARG A 1033 33.06 28.34 23.39
N GLU A 1034 34.26 28.26 23.95
CA GLU A 1034 34.46 27.66 25.28
C GLU A 1034 33.85 28.56 26.36
N ASP A 1035 34.06 29.87 26.26
CA ASP A 1035 33.50 30.87 27.16
C ASP A 1035 31.98 31.02 26.96
N ALA A 1036 31.48 30.89 25.73
CA ALA A 1036 30.05 30.83 25.43
C ALA A 1036 29.37 29.62 26.10
N VAL A 1037 29.98 28.43 26.02
CA VAL A 1037 29.49 27.21 26.69
C VAL A 1037 29.50 27.39 28.21
N LYS A 1038 30.60 27.91 28.78
CA LYS A 1038 30.72 28.18 30.23
C LYS A 1038 29.62 29.11 30.72
N LEU A 1039 29.34 30.19 29.98
CA LEU A 1039 28.30 31.15 30.37
C LEU A 1039 26.92 30.50 30.48
N VAL A 1040 26.55 29.63 29.53
CA VAL A 1040 25.27 28.90 29.57
C VAL A 1040 25.24 27.85 30.70
N ASP A 1041 26.37 27.21 31.00
CA ASP A 1041 26.47 26.22 32.10
C ASP A 1041 26.50 26.88 33.49
N GLU A 1042 27.09 28.06 33.64
CA GLU A 1042 27.07 28.85 34.88
C GLU A 1042 25.65 29.31 35.24
N ASP A 1043 24.85 29.67 34.23
CA ASP A 1043 23.42 29.96 34.42
C ASP A 1043 22.64 28.72 34.88
N ARG A 1044 23.07 27.51 34.45
CA ARG A 1044 22.51 26.26 34.97
C ARG A 1044 22.90 26.02 36.43
N ALA A 1045 24.15 26.31 36.80
CA ALA A 1045 24.69 26.05 38.13
C ALA A 1045 24.28 27.07 39.20
N SER A 1046 23.99 28.31 38.83
CA SER A 1046 23.84 29.43 39.78
C SER A 1046 22.48 29.55 40.47
N GLY A 1047 21.44 28.80 40.04
CA GLY A 1047 20.19 28.58 40.80
C GLY A 1047 19.55 29.82 41.44
N ARG A 1048 19.61 31.00 40.80
CA ARG A 1048 19.12 32.24 41.42
C ARG A 1048 17.59 32.24 41.49
N SER A 1049 17.04 31.81 42.63
CA SER A 1049 15.70 32.20 43.08
C SER A 1049 15.68 33.71 43.36
N ASN A 1050 15.31 34.53 42.38
CA ASN A 1050 15.07 35.94 42.66
C ASN A 1050 13.75 36.08 43.44
N PRO A 1051 13.70 36.88 44.52
CA PRO A 1051 12.49 37.05 45.32
C PRO A 1051 11.36 37.69 44.49
N PRO A 1052 10.08 37.43 44.82
CA PRO A 1052 8.95 37.91 44.03
C PRO A 1052 8.91 39.44 44.03
N VAL A 1053 9.09 40.04 42.85
CA VAL A 1053 8.87 41.47 42.62
C VAL A 1053 7.35 41.72 42.63
N LYS A 1054 6.87 42.54 43.56
CA LYS A 1054 5.48 43.00 43.61
C LYS A 1054 5.20 43.92 42.43
N TRP A 1055 4.43 43.44 41.45
CA TRP A 1055 3.87 44.28 40.40
C TRP A 1055 2.73 45.15 40.96
N GLY A 1056 2.96 46.46 41.00
CA GLY A 1056 1.90 47.45 41.14
C GLY A 1056 1.31 47.74 39.76
N PHE A 1057 0.06 47.33 39.53
CA PHE A 1057 -0.68 47.67 38.31
C PHE A 1057 -0.84 49.19 38.15
N ARG A 1058 -0.44 49.72 36.99
CA ARG A 1058 -1.12 50.82 36.29
C ARG A 1058 -1.09 50.59 34.80
#